data_AF-A0A9D1RW84-F1
#
_entry.id   AF-A0A9D1RW84-F1
#
_cell.length_a   1.000
_cell.length_b   1.000
_cell.length_c   1.000
_cell.angle_alpha   90.00
_cell.angle_beta   90.00
_cell.angle_gamma   90.00
#
_symmetry.space_group_name_H-M   'P 1'
#
loop_
_entity.id
_entity.type
_entity.pdbx_description
1 polymer ?
#
loop_
_entity_poly.entity_id
_entity_poly.type
_entity_poly.pdbx_seq_one_letter_code
_entity_poly.pdbx_strand_id
1 'polypeptide(L)'
;MAEGSKIGFLELFSRLEPNGQPVGSWWVSGAVIDRQARTIAVELLPGEGQDRDTLDNLCASIALSYGLQGVTMTVAQPQPAEPVPAAEPAVAEVPAAPAVDEDAAQAFARTEAIRQEALKKLKVSSPPPSKSGGKKKLLFGRREIKGETTPMQALELDMGTVIVEGDVFAIDHRELKKRGAWVVSFDMTDYTGSVRVSKFFLGEEGKPLVDGVKKGQHLLVQGRLNVDRYTNDVVLEPYAVMVGKKALREDTAPEKRVELHLHTTMSSMDALTQVGPKLGPEKNVVKRAESWGHRAIAITDHGVAQSFPDAWHSAKNIKILYGVEAYFINDVDDRVVVHGEQDMDLKSGEIVCFDIETTGLDNRRDLITEIGAVVLRNGEIVDTFNTFADPGRPLSREIIELTGITDAMLQGAPSQAEAINAFLDFAAGRPLAAHNADFDMGFIAQGCRRMGRPFENASLDSLILAQNLLPDLGKYKLDIVANHLNLPAFNHHRASDDAATVGYMLVPFFKMLDDLGVHTLQEINPAMRKLRSGGKAKRQPKHLIVLAKNQLGLRNLYQLISKSHLDHFKRYPIMPKSVIEQHREGLILGSACEAGELFQAVIKRKEFSELKRIASWYDFLEIQPLCNNGFMLRKGMVKSEEELRDFNRTIVSLGKALDKPVCATGDVHFLDPEEEIYRHILLATKGFEDADSSLPIYFKTTDEMLKEFAYLGKEDAYNVVVRNTNLVADWCEDVVPLPKGLFAPKLEDSEGELKRLVWGKARELYGEQPPQLVVDRINVELDAILGRHYDVIYMSAQKLVQDSLDHGYLVGSRGSVGSSLVAFMSGITEVNSLPAHYRCPKCRHSDFEFGPANGYGCGADMPDAVCPQCGTPYVKDGFNIPFETFLGFGGDKVPDI
;
A
#
# COMPACT_ATOMS: atom_id res chain seq x y z
N MET A 1 -18.44 -13.92 -17.17
CA MET A 1 -19.22 -12.66 -17.30
C MET A 1 -20.48 -12.81 -16.46
N ALA A 2 -20.96 -11.76 -15.80
CA ALA A 2 -22.25 -11.80 -15.10
C ALA A 2 -23.39 -11.86 -16.14
N GLU A 3 -24.51 -12.52 -15.81
CA GLU A 3 -25.66 -12.65 -16.71
C GLU A 3 -26.19 -11.27 -17.13
N GLY A 4 -26.17 -10.99 -18.45
CA GLY A 4 -26.81 -9.82 -19.05
C GLY A 4 -25.90 -8.78 -19.73
N SER A 5 -24.57 -8.84 -19.59
CA SER A 5 -23.65 -7.94 -20.29
C SER A 5 -23.36 -8.44 -21.72
N LYS A 6 -23.81 -7.72 -22.76
CA LYS A 6 -23.54 -8.04 -24.18
C LYS A 6 -22.23 -7.37 -24.62
N ILE A 7 -21.24 -8.16 -25.05
CA ILE A 7 -19.96 -7.66 -25.61
C ILE A 7 -20.00 -7.82 -27.12
N GLY A 8 -19.53 -6.82 -27.87
CA GLY A 8 -19.41 -6.92 -29.33
C GLY A 8 -18.36 -7.96 -29.73
N PHE A 9 -18.62 -8.76 -30.77
CA PHE A 9 -17.72 -9.85 -31.16
C PHE A 9 -16.28 -9.40 -31.45
N LEU A 10 -16.12 -8.28 -32.18
CA LEU A 10 -14.80 -7.69 -32.48
C LEU A 10 -14.18 -6.98 -31.27
N GLU A 11 -14.97 -6.67 -30.23
CA GLU A 11 -14.43 -6.13 -28.98
C GLU A 11 -13.75 -7.25 -28.18
N LEU A 12 -14.37 -8.44 -28.12
CA LEU A 12 -13.76 -9.62 -27.51
C LEU A 12 -12.54 -10.11 -28.31
N PHE A 13 -12.59 -10.02 -29.64
CA PHE A 13 -11.51 -10.45 -30.54
C PHE A 13 -10.84 -9.28 -31.29
N SER A 14 -10.42 -8.24 -30.58
CA SER A 14 -9.86 -6.99 -31.15
C SER A 14 -8.65 -7.12 -32.11
N ARG A 15 -7.88 -8.20 -32.05
CA ARG A 15 -6.75 -8.52 -32.98
C ARG A 15 -7.16 -9.33 -34.21
N LEU A 16 -8.42 -9.73 -34.34
CA LEU A 16 -8.91 -10.46 -35.50
C LEU A 16 -9.17 -9.48 -36.64
N GLU A 17 -8.53 -9.68 -37.79
CA GLU A 17 -8.85 -8.94 -39.03
C GLU A 17 -9.94 -9.71 -39.81
N PRO A 18 -11.19 -9.20 -39.88
CA PRO A 18 -12.31 -10.01 -40.33
C PRO A 18 -12.40 -10.25 -41.86
N ASN A 19 -11.43 -9.80 -42.68
CA ASN A 19 -11.30 -10.09 -44.12
C ASN A 19 -12.62 -10.23 -44.92
N GLY A 20 -13.56 -9.31 -44.73
CA GLY A 20 -14.84 -9.27 -45.44
C GLY A 20 -15.99 -10.10 -44.83
N GLN A 21 -15.80 -10.74 -43.69
CA GLN A 21 -16.85 -11.47 -42.97
C GLN A 21 -17.78 -10.54 -42.16
N PRO A 22 -19.09 -10.83 -42.07
CA PRO A 22 -20.10 -9.94 -41.46
C PRO A 22 -20.13 -9.97 -39.92
N VAL A 23 -18.97 -10.11 -39.27
CA VAL A 23 -18.88 -10.30 -37.81
C VAL A 23 -19.03 -9.02 -36.98
N GLY A 24 -19.08 -7.85 -37.64
CA GLY A 24 -19.19 -6.55 -36.99
C GLY A 24 -20.54 -6.30 -36.29
N SER A 25 -21.58 -7.07 -36.63
CA SER A 25 -22.91 -6.99 -36.01
C SER A 25 -23.17 -8.06 -34.95
N TRP A 26 -22.19 -8.94 -34.69
CA TRP A 26 -22.38 -10.09 -33.80
C TRP A 26 -22.15 -9.71 -32.33
N TRP A 27 -22.93 -10.33 -31.46
CA TRP A 27 -22.89 -10.12 -30.01
C TRP A 27 -22.59 -11.43 -29.28
N VAL A 28 -21.72 -11.36 -28.29
CA VAL A 28 -21.35 -12.48 -27.42
C VAL A 28 -22.25 -12.47 -26.20
N SER A 29 -22.94 -13.59 -25.94
CA SER A 29 -23.75 -13.81 -24.73
C SER A 29 -22.93 -14.45 -23.60
N GLY A 30 -21.90 -15.22 -23.94
CA GLY A 30 -21.04 -15.91 -22.98
C GLY A 30 -19.68 -16.25 -23.56
N ALA A 31 -18.64 -16.25 -22.72
CA ALA A 31 -17.32 -16.75 -23.10
C ALA A 31 -16.62 -17.38 -21.89
N VAL A 32 -16.02 -18.56 -22.09
CA VAL A 32 -15.27 -19.29 -21.08
C VAL A 32 -13.85 -19.53 -21.61
N ILE A 33 -12.85 -19.10 -20.83
CA ILE A 33 -11.43 -19.23 -21.17
C ILE A 33 -10.78 -20.22 -20.22
N ASP A 34 -10.20 -21.29 -20.78
CA ASP A 34 -9.32 -22.19 -20.03
C ASP A 34 -7.86 -21.79 -20.28
N ARG A 35 -7.23 -21.25 -19.23
CA ARG A 35 -5.83 -20.77 -19.29
C ARG A 35 -4.81 -21.91 -19.30
N GLN A 36 -5.13 -23.08 -18.72
CA GLN A 36 -4.21 -24.22 -18.71
C GLN A 36 -4.24 -24.97 -20.05
N ALA A 37 -5.44 -25.17 -20.62
CA ALA A 37 -5.60 -25.82 -21.92
C ALA A 37 -5.38 -24.87 -23.12
N ARG A 38 -5.30 -23.54 -22.89
CA ARG A 38 -5.24 -22.50 -23.93
C ARG A 38 -6.41 -22.60 -24.91
N THR A 39 -7.63 -22.80 -24.41
CA THR A 39 -8.85 -22.90 -25.23
C THR A 39 -9.87 -21.84 -24.83
N ILE A 40 -10.75 -21.48 -25.77
CA ILE A 40 -11.88 -20.59 -25.51
C ILE A 40 -13.18 -21.15 -26.12
N ALA A 41 -14.26 -21.13 -25.35
CA ALA A 41 -15.61 -21.42 -25.83
C ALA A 41 -16.43 -20.13 -25.79
N VAL A 42 -17.07 -19.79 -26.91
CA VAL A 42 -17.84 -18.55 -27.08
C VAL A 42 -19.26 -18.88 -27.49
N GLU A 43 -20.22 -18.26 -26.82
CA GLU A 43 -21.62 -18.33 -27.16
C GLU A 43 -22.07 -17.00 -27.78
N LEU A 44 -22.67 -17.08 -28.97
CA LEU A 44 -23.16 -15.95 -29.74
C LEU A 44 -24.68 -15.83 -29.64
N LEU A 45 -25.17 -14.59 -29.63
CA LEU A 45 -26.58 -14.32 -29.90
C LEU A 45 -26.88 -14.54 -31.40
N PRO A 46 -28.08 -15.03 -31.76
CA PRO A 46 -28.48 -15.23 -33.16
C PRO A 46 -28.35 -13.96 -34.00
N GLY A 47 -27.68 -14.06 -35.15
CA GLY A 47 -27.49 -12.97 -36.11
C GLY A 47 -27.21 -13.46 -37.53
N GLU A 48 -27.29 -12.56 -38.52
CA GLU A 48 -27.04 -12.91 -39.93
C GLU A 48 -25.58 -13.35 -40.16
N GLY A 49 -25.38 -14.34 -41.05
CA GLY A 49 -24.06 -14.85 -41.44
C GLY A 49 -23.42 -15.85 -40.48
N GLN A 50 -24.12 -16.31 -39.43
CA GLN A 50 -23.62 -17.29 -38.45
C GLN A 50 -23.85 -18.74 -38.90
N ASP A 51 -23.53 -19.06 -40.16
CA ASP A 51 -23.56 -20.44 -40.62
C ASP A 51 -22.32 -21.22 -40.15
N ARG A 52 -22.41 -22.54 -40.18
CA ARG A 52 -21.39 -23.44 -39.63
C ARG A 52 -20.01 -23.25 -40.28
N ASP A 53 -19.96 -23.07 -41.60
CA ASP A 53 -18.69 -22.93 -42.31
C ASP A 53 -18.01 -21.60 -41.95
N THR A 54 -18.80 -20.53 -41.79
CA THR A 54 -18.30 -19.23 -41.31
C THR A 54 -17.75 -19.32 -39.88
N LEU A 55 -18.48 -20.00 -38.97
CA LEU A 55 -18.06 -20.17 -37.57
C LEU A 55 -16.78 -21.02 -37.45
N ASP A 56 -16.66 -22.11 -38.19
CA ASP A 56 -15.49 -22.99 -38.16
C ASP A 56 -14.23 -22.27 -38.69
N ASN A 57 -14.37 -21.47 -39.76
CA ASN A 57 -13.27 -20.65 -40.30
C ASN A 57 -12.81 -19.55 -39.33
N LEU A 58 -13.76 -18.94 -38.61
CA LEU A 58 -13.47 -17.95 -37.56
C LEU A 58 -12.75 -18.58 -36.38
N CYS A 59 -13.19 -19.75 -35.92
CA CYS A 59 -12.54 -20.48 -34.84
C CYS A 59 -11.06 -20.74 -35.16
N ALA A 60 -10.76 -21.20 -36.38
CA ALA A 60 -9.38 -21.43 -36.82
C ALA A 60 -8.56 -20.13 -36.88
N SER A 61 -9.14 -19.05 -37.40
CA SER A 61 -8.47 -17.74 -37.53
C SER A 61 -8.18 -17.10 -36.17
N ILE A 62 -9.10 -17.23 -35.21
CA ILE A 62 -8.93 -16.79 -33.82
C ILE A 62 -7.88 -17.63 -33.12
N ALA A 63 -7.91 -18.96 -33.28
CA ALA A 63 -6.92 -19.84 -32.68
C ALA A 63 -5.49 -19.46 -33.12
N LEU A 64 -5.31 -19.16 -34.41
CA LEU A 64 -4.04 -18.71 -34.95
C LEU A 64 -3.63 -17.32 -34.43
N SER A 65 -4.54 -16.34 -34.48
CA SER A 65 -4.25 -14.93 -34.14
C SER A 65 -3.93 -14.74 -32.65
N TYR A 66 -4.47 -15.59 -31.78
CA TYR A 66 -4.27 -15.54 -30.33
C TYR A 66 -3.40 -16.68 -29.78
N GLY A 67 -2.90 -17.57 -30.64
CA GLY A 67 -2.08 -18.72 -30.24
C GLY A 67 -2.81 -19.67 -29.29
N LEU A 68 -4.09 -19.95 -29.54
CA LEU A 68 -4.90 -20.88 -28.76
C LEU A 68 -4.82 -22.30 -29.34
N GLN A 69 -4.97 -23.32 -28.50
CA GLN A 69 -5.01 -24.72 -28.95
C GLN A 69 -6.40 -25.13 -29.48
N GLY A 70 -7.44 -24.37 -29.16
CA GLY A 70 -8.80 -24.63 -29.64
C GLY A 70 -9.76 -23.48 -29.37
N VAL A 71 -10.65 -23.23 -30.32
CA VAL A 71 -11.75 -22.26 -30.21
C VAL A 71 -13.02 -22.98 -30.63
N THR A 72 -14.08 -22.86 -29.84
CA THR A 72 -15.40 -23.38 -30.20
C THR A 72 -16.44 -22.28 -30.09
N MET A 73 -17.27 -22.14 -31.12
CA MET A 73 -18.34 -21.15 -31.15
C MET A 73 -19.70 -21.83 -31.30
N THR A 74 -20.65 -21.44 -30.47
CA THR A 74 -22.03 -21.93 -30.52
C THR A 74 -22.99 -20.75 -30.58
N VAL A 75 -24.02 -20.84 -31.42
CA VAL A 75 -25.09 -19.85 -31.46
C VAL A 75 -26.17 -20.30 -30.48
N ALA A 76 -26.54 -19.41 -29.54
CA ALA A 76 -27.58 -19.67 -28.55
C ALA A 76 -28.90 -20.03 -29.26
N GLN A 77 -29.52 -21.13 -28.88
CA GLN A 77 -30.84 -21.48 -29.42
C GLN A 77 -31.93 -20.61 -28.75
N PRO A 78 -32.96 -20.15 -29.48
CA PRO A 78 -34.07 -19.43 -28.87
C PRO A 78 -34.76 -20.34 -27.85
N GLN A 79 -34.75 -19.95 -26.57
CA GLN A 79 -35.49 -20.66 -25.52
C GLN A 79 -37.00 -20.55 -25.79
N PRO A 80 -37.77 -21.65 -25.74
CA PRO A 80 -39.23 -21.58 -25.72
C PRO A 80 -39.70 -20.99 -24.40
N ALA A 81 -40.72 -20.14 -24.45
CA ALA A 81 -41.31 -19.48 -23.28
C ALA A 81 -41.78 -20.51 -22.23
N GLU A 82 -41.47 -20.25 -20.96
CA GLU A 82 -41.93 -21.07 -19.83
C GLU A 82 -43.48 -21.08 -19.73
N PRO A 83 -44.09 -22.19 -19.30
CA PRO A 83 -45.54 -22.31 -19.22
C PRO A 83 -46.11 -21.66 -17.94
N VAL A 84 -47.23 -20.96 -18.10
CA VAL A 84 -48.05 -20.39 -17.03
C VAL A 84 -48.78 -21.52 -16.27
N PRO A 85 -48.87 -21.50 -14.92
CA PRO A 85 -49.70 -22.46 -14.19
C PRO A 85 -51.20 -22.13 -14.30
N ALA A 86 -52.00 -23.20 -14.37
CA ALA A 86 -53.40 -23.26 -14.81
C ALA A 86 -54.41 -22.43 -14.00
N ALA A 87 -55.47 -22.01 -14.69
CA ALA A 87 -56.69 -21.40 -14.16
C ALA A 87 -57.79 -22.45 -13.89
N GLU A 88 -58.74 -22.13 -12.99
CA GLU A 88 -60.20 -22.18 -13.23
C GLU A 88 -61.02 -21.79 -11.95
N PRO A 89 -62.31 -21.38 -12.04
CA PRO A 89 -63.09 -20.99 -13.22
C PRO A 89 -63.98 -19.71 -13.10
N ALA A 90 -64.21 -19.12 -14.28
CA ALA A 90 -65.40 -18.47 -14.86
C ALA A 90 -66.38 -17.60 -14.02
N VAL A 91 -66.69 -16.38 -14.50
CA VAL A 91 -68.03 -16.00 -15.01
C VAL A 91 -67.96 -14.83 -16.04
N ALA A 92 -68.54 -15.08 -17.23
CA ALA A 92 -69.24 -14.23 -18.21
C ALA A 92 -68.54 -13.11 -19.02
N GLU A 93 -69.06 -12.97 -20.24
CA GLU A 93 -68.56 -12.28 -21.43
C GLU A 93 -69.28 -10.93 -21.72
N VAL A 94 -68.47 -9.88 -22.04
CA VAL A 94 -68.57 -8.73 -23.00
C VAL A 94 -69.88 -7.87 -23.07
N PRO A 95 -69.86 -6.55 -23.46
CA PRO A 95 -68.79 -5.79 -24.12
C PRO A 95 -68.55 -4.30 -23.75
N ALA A 96 -67.34 -3.85 -24.12
CA ALA A 96 -66.83 -2.49 -24.39
C ALA A 96 -67.29 -1.29 -23.53
N ALA A 97 -66.33 -0.64 -22.85
CA ALA A 97 -66.51 0.67 -22.22
C ALA A 97 -65.33 1.64 -22.50
N PRO A 98 -65.59 2.97 -22.53
CA PRO A 98 -64.62 4.03 -22.77
C PRO A 98 -64.03 4.65 -21.47
N ALA A 99 -63.01 5.49 -21.67
CA ALA A 99 -62.54 6.63 -20.85
C ALA A 99 -62.07 6.44 -19.38
N VAL A 100 -60.84 6.93 -19.17
CA VAL A 100 -60.15 7.49 -18.00
C VAL A 100 -60.97 7.65 -16.71
N ASP A 101 -60.48 7.13 -15.56
CA ASP A 101 -60.86 7.69 -14.25
C ASP A 101 -59.81 7.64 -13.11
N GLU A 102 -59.61 8.85 -12.57
CA GLU A 102 -59.35 9.41 -11.23
C GLU A 102 -58.39 8.90 -10.13
N ASP A 103 -57.90 7.65 -10.06
CA ASP A 103 -57.25 7.23 -8.77
C ASP A 103 -55.76 7.60 -8.61
N ALA A 104 -55.01 7.82 -9.69
CA ALA A 104 -53.59 8.21 -9.60
C ALA A 104 -53.38 9.70 -9.25
N ALA A 105 -54.33 10.56 -9.63
CA ALA A 105 -54.26 12.00 -9.38
C ALA A 105 -54.54 12.36 -7.92
N GLN A 106 -55.40 11.60 -7.23
CA GLN A 106 -55.70 11.82 -5.81
C GLN A 106 -54.52 11.43 -4.90
N ALA A 107 -53.78 10.37 -5.24
CA ALA A 107 -52.58 9.97 -4.50
C ALA A 107 -51.44 11.02 -4.60
N PHE A 108 -51.26 11.62 -5.77
CA PHE A 108 -50.30 12.71 -5.98
C PHE A 108 -50.73 14.01 -5.27
N ALA A 109 -52.02 14.38 -5.35
CA ALA A 109 -52.56 15.57 -4.69
C ALA A 109 -52.47 15.49 -3.15
N ARG A 110 -52.63 14.29 -2.56
CA ARG A 110 -52.51 14.08 -1.11
C ARG A 110 -51.06 14.23 -0.63
N THR A 111 -50.09 13.82 -1.45
CA THR A 111 -48.65 13.93 -1.17
C THR A 111 -48.16 15.38 -1.30
N GLU A 112 -48.65 16.10 -2.32
CA GLU A 112 -48.31 17.52 -2.51
C GLU A 112 -48.97 18.42 -1.45
N ALA A 113 -50.17 18.08 -0.96
CA ALA A 113 -50.83 18.81 0.13
C ALA A 113 -50.04 18.71 1.46
N ILE A 114 -49.51 17.53 1.79
CA ILE A 114 -48.65 17.31 2.97
C ILE A 114 -47.34 18.13 2.84
N ARG A 115 -46.76 18.20 1.64
CA ARG A 115 -45.55 19.00 1.35
C ARG A 115 -45.78 20.51 1.48
N GLN A 116 -46.91 21.01 0.96
CA GLN A 116 -47.32 22.42 1.05
C GLN A 116 -47.65 22.84 2.49
N GLU A 117 -48.21 21.94 3.30
CA GLU A 117 -48.51 22.21 4.71
C GLU A 117 -47.24 22.23 5.58
N ALA A 118 -46.22 21.44 5.25
CA ALA A 118 -44.89 21.52 5.86
C ALA A 118 -44.18 22.85 5.53
N LEU A 119 -44.31 23.34 4.29
CA LEU A 119 -43.76 24.64 3.85
C LEU A 119 -44.46 25.84 4.51
N LYS A 120 -45.76 25.74 4.84
CA LYS A 120 -46.51 26.80 5.54
C LYS A 120 -46.22 26.90 7.04
N LYS A 121 -45.67 25.87 7.68
CA LYS A 121 -45.31 25.87 9.11
C LYS A 121 -43.96 26.51 9.41
N LEU A 122 -43.17 26.87 8.40
CA LEU A 122 -41.93 27.63 8.55
C LEU A 122 -42.21 29.14 8.56
N LYS A 123 -42.68 29.67 9.70
CA LYS A 123 -42.67 31.12 9.96
C LYS A 123 -41.45 31.52 10.80
N VAL A 124 -40.60 32.32 10.15
CA VAL A 124 -39.81 33.48 10.63
C VAL A 124 -39.46 33.51 12.13
N SER A 125 -38.16 33.45 12.44
CA SER A 125 -37.58 34.11 13.62
C SER A 125 -36.30 34.89 13.24
N SER A 126 -36.12 35.99 13.96
CA SER A 126 -35.33 37.21 13.67
C SER A 126 -33.79 37.04 13.63
N PRO A 127 -33.03 38.05 13.13
CA PRO A 127 -31.61 37.89 12.80
C PRO A 127 -30.66 38.15 13.99
N PRO A 128 -29.48 37.49 14.01
CA PRO A 128 -28.30 38.07 14.65
C PRO A 128 -27.04 37.98 13.76
N PRO A 129 -25.91 38.54 14.19
CA PRO A 129 -25.41 39.86 13.83
C PRO A 129 -24.40 39.82 12.67
N SER A 130 -24.27 40.95 11.99
CA SER A 130 -23.26 41.20 10.96
C SER A 130 -21.82 40.92 11.46
N LYS A 131 -21.06 40.10 10.72
CA LYS A 131 -19.59 40.09 10.77
C LYS A 131 -19.00 40.11 9.36
N SER A 132 -18.40 41.26 9.05
CA SER A 132 -17.32 41.56 8.10
C SER A 132 -16.89 40.45 7.11
N GLY A 133 -17.44 40.49 5.91
CA GLY A 133 -16.93 39.74 4.75
C GLY A 133 -16.09 40.64 3.84
N GLY A 134 -14.82 40.27 3.61
CA GLY A 134 -14.03 40.81 2.52
C GLY A 134 -14.73 40.52 1.17
N LYS A 135 -14.74 41.50 0.26
CA LYS A 135 -15.50 41.44 -1.00
C LYS A 135 -15.04 40.24 -1.86
N LYS A 136 -15.96 39.31 -2.17
CA LYS A 136 -15.76 38.22 -3.14
C LYS A 136 -15.65 38.82 -4.55
N LYS A 137 -14.68 38.36 -5.36
CA LYS A 137 -14.42 38.91 -6.71
C LYS A 137 -15.29 38.22 -7.76
N LEU A 138 -16.16 38.97 -8.42
CA LEU A 138 -16.96 38.51 -9.57
C LEU A 138 -16.05 38.41 -10.82
N LEU A 139 -16.01 37.24 -11.46
CA LEU A 139 -15.25 37.02 -12.70
C LEU A 139 -16.10 37.22 -13.94
N PHE A 140 -17.38 36.83 -13.87
CA PHE A 140 -18.33 36.92 -14.99
C PHE A 140 -19.76 37.09 -14.46
N GLY A 141 -20.61 37.81 -15.20
CA GLY A 141 -22.00 38.09 -14.85
C GLY A 141 -22.25 39.52 -14.37
N ARG A 142 -23.52 39.91 -14.24
CA ARG A 142 -23.94 41.30 -13.90
C ARG A 142 -24.22 41.52 -12.41
N ARG A 143 -24.39 40.45 -11.63
CA ARG A 143 -24.76 40.48 -10.21
C ARG A 143 -23.93 39.46 -9.45
N GLU A 144 -23.66 39.75 -8.18
CA GLU A 144 -23.11 38.77 -7.25
C GLU A 144 -24.06 37.59 -7.10
N ILE A 145 -23.50 36.38 -7.06
CA ILE A 145 -24.26 35.16 -6.82
C ILE A 145 -24.65 35.12 -5.34
N LYS A 146 -25.95 34.99 -5.08
CA LYS A 146 -26.55 34.88 -3.73
C LYS A 146 -27.58 33.75 -3.77
N GLY A 147 -27.46 32.78 -2.88
CA GLY A 147 -28.35 31.62 -2.80
C GLY A 147 -27.65 30.41 -2.19
N GLU A 148 -28.42 29.36 -1.93
CA GLU A 148 -27.89 28.06 -1.50
C GLU A 148 -27.30 27.31 -2.69
N THR A 149 -26.25 26.54 -2.42
CA THR A 149 -25.55 25.72 -3.40
C THR A 149 -26.23 24.36 -3.53
N THR A 150 -26.40 23.89 -4.77
CA THR A 150 -26.85 22.54 -5.09
C THR A 150 -25.64 21.61 -5.20
N PRO A 151 -25.62 20.46 -4.49
CA PRO A 151 -24.58 19.45 -4.65
C PRO A 151 -24.51 18.93 -6.09
N MET A 152 -23.30 18.75 -6.63
CA MET A 152 -23.12 18.35 -8.03
C MET A 152 -23.65 16.95 -8.33
N GLN A 153 -23.69 16.06 -7.34
CA GLN A 153 -24.31 14.73 -7.48
C GLN A 153 -25.82 14.79 -7.74
N ALA A 154 -26.49 15.85 -7.28
CA ALA A 154 -27.94 16.01 -7.39
C ALA A 154 -28.36 16.78 -8.67
N LEU A 155 -27.44 17.11 -9.57
CA LEU A 155 -27.75 17.91 -10.76
C LEU A 155 -28.58 17.12 -11.78
N GLU A 156 -29.81 17.56 -12.00
CA GLU A 156 -30.73 17.00 -13.00
C GLU A 156 -31.15 18.05 -14.04
N LEU A 157 -31.39 17.64 -15.29
CA LEU A 157 -31.62 18.55 -16.42
C LEU A 157 -32.84 19.50 -16.27
N ASP A 158 -33.82 19.13 -15.45
CA ASP A 158 -35.07 19.87 -15.23
C ASP A 158 -35.01 20.88 -14.08
N MET A 159 -33.87 20.95 -13.34
CA MET A 159 -33.69 21.85 -12.19
C MET A 159 -33.64 23.35 -12.53
N GLY A 160 -33.70 23.72 -13.81
CA GLY A 160 -33.73 25.11 -14.25
C GLY A 160 -32.42 25.85 -13.97
N THR A 161 -32.45 26.86 -13.10
CA THR A 161 -31.25 27.62 -12.72
C THR A 161 -30.70 27.10 -11.39
N VAL A 162 -29.46 26.65 -11.41
CA VAL A 162 -28.75 26.09 -10.25
C VAL A 162 -27.55 26.96 -9.88
N ILE A 163 -27.12 26.86 -8.63
CA ILE A 163 -25.89 27.45 -8.12
C ILE A 163 -25.02 26.31 -7.63
N VAL A 164 -23.81 26.15 -8.17
CA VAL A 164 -22.85 25.12 -7.74
C VAL A 164 -21.58 25.79 -7.22
N GLU A 165 -20.94 25.16 -6.24
CA GLU A 165 -19.66 25.60 -5.68
C GLU A 165 -18.66 24.44 -5.75
N GLY A 166 -17.42 24.69 -6.18
CA GLY A 166 -16.45 23.62 -6.33
C GLY A 166 -15.06 24.05 -6.77
N ASP A 167 -14.13 23.10 -6.80
CA ASP A 167 -12.74 23.28 -7.22
C ASP A 167 -12.58 23.01 -8.72
N VAL A 168 -11.94 23.93 -9.43
CA VAL A 168 -11.58 23.76 -10.85
C VAL A 168 -10.42 22.79 -10.98
N PHE A 169 -10.58 21.67 -11.69
CA PHE A 169 -9.52 20.68 -11.88
C PHE A 169 -9.06 20.51 -13.33
N ALA A 170 -9.85 20.94 -14.31
CA ALA A 170 -9.49 20.97 -15.73
C ALA A 170 -9.97 22.25 -16.42
N ILE A 171 -9.23 22.70 -17.43
CA ILE A 171 -9.54 23.89 -18.24
C ILE A 171 -9.25 23.56 -19.70
N ASP A 172 -10.23 23.77 -20.59
CA ASP A 172 -10.13 23.53 -22.05
C ASP A 172 -10.80 24.68 -22.81
N HIS A 173 -10.29 25.91 -22.63
CA HIS A 173 -10.77 27.08 -23.37
C HIS A 173 -10.27 27.05 -24.82
N ARG A 174 -11.16 27.29 -25.79
CA ARG A 174 -10.82 27.27 -27.23
C ARG A 174 -11.20 28.58 -27.93
N GLU A 175 -10.23 29.16 -28.65
CA GLU A 175 -10.46 30.33 -29.50
C GLU A 175 -10.88 29.92 -30.91
N LEU A 176 -12.01 30.45 -31.38
CA LEU A 176 -12.52 30.26 -32.74
C LEU A 176 -12.15 31.47 -33.61
N LYS A 177 -10.88 31.53 -34.04
CA LYS A 177 -10.29 32.66 -34.78
C LYS A 177 -11.12 33.15 -35.97
N LYS A 178 -11.72 32.23 -36.75
CA LYS A 178 -12.54 32.58 -37.93
C LYS A 178 -13.86 33.27 -37.57
N ARG A 179 -14.38 33.08 -36.36
CA ARG A 179 -15.66 33.63 -35.88
C ARG A 179 -15.48 34.74 -34.84
N GLY A 180 -14.23 35.05 -34.45
CA GLY A 180 -13.93 35.99 -33.37
C GLY A 180 -14.67 35.64 -32.09
N ALA A 181 -14.64 34.36 -31.68
CA ALA A 181 -15.46 33.83 -30.60
C ALA A 181 -14.66 32.88 -29.71
N TRP A 182 -15.14 32.64 -28.50
CA TRP A 182 -14.53 31.73 -27.53
C TRP A 182 -15.51 30.64 -27.10
N VAL A 183 -15.03 29.41 -26.99
CA VAL A 183 -15.69 28.35 -26.24
C VAL A 183 -14.96 28.27 -24.91
N VAL A 184 -15.60 28.74 -23.85
CA VAL A 184 -15.05 28.68 -22.49
C VAL A 184 -15.54 27.39 -21.87
N SER A 185 -14.63 26.44 -21.65
CA SER A 185 -14.91 25.18 -20.97
C SER A 185 -13.92 24.92 -19.83
N PHE A 186 -14.43 24.53 -18.67
CA PHE A 186 -13.64 24.09 -17.52
C PHE A 186 -14.45 23.14 -16.65
N ASP A 187 -13.79 22.25 -15.92
CA ASP A 187 -14.44 21.21 -15.13
C ASP A 187 -14.26 21.51 -13.64
N MET A 188 -15.36 21.39 -12.89
CA MET A 188 -15.43 21.65 -11.46
C MET A 188 -15.93 20.40 -10.72
N THR A 189 -15.46 20.24 -9.48
CA THR A 189 -15.96 19.21 -8.56
C THR A 189 -16.20 19.80 -7.17
N ASP A 190 -17.28 19.36 -6.53
CA ASP A 190 -17.52 19.57 -5.10
C ASP A 190 -17.20 18.31 -4.27
N TYR A 191 -16.53 17.33 -4.89
CA TYR A 191 -16.22 15.99 -4.39
C TYR A 191 -17.42 15.06 -4.15
N THR A 192 -18.65 15.54 -4.35
CA THR A 192 -19.86 14.68 -4.46
C THR A 192 -20.14 14.30 -5.91
N GLY A 193 -19.81 15.20 -6.84
CA GLY A 193 -19.91 15.00 -8.27
C GLY A 193 -18.94 15.91 -9.02
N SER A 194 -19.00 15.88 -10.35
CA SER A 194 -18.26 16.80 -11.22
C SER A 194 -19.18 17.30 -12.32
N VAL A 195 -19.00 18.56 -12.71
CA VAL A 195 -19.75 19.16 -13.81
C VAL A 195 -18.81 19.95 -14.70
N ARG A 196 -19.03 19.83 -16.02
CA ARG A 196 -18.39 20.68 -17.01
C ARG A 196 -19.14 22.00 -17.11
N VAL A 197 -18.46 23.10 -16.84
CA VAL A 197 -18.97 24.45 -17.09
C VAL A 197 -18.57 24.86 -18.50
N SER A 198 -19.54 25.07 -19.39
CA SER A 198 -19.26 25.35 -20.81
C SER A 198 -20.23 26.35 -21.43
N LYS A 199 -19.72 27.32 -22.18
CA LYS A 199 -20.53 28.25 -22.98
C LYS A 199 -19.76 28.88 -24.13
N PHE A 200 -20.46 29.09 -25.24
CA PHE A 200 -19.99 29.85 -26.38
C PHE A 200 -20.21 31.36 -26.17
N PHE A 201 -19.16 32.14 -26.41
CA PHE A 201 -19.12 33.60 -26.28
C PHE A 201 -18.71 34.24 -27.60
N LEU A 202 -19.44 35.27 -28.04
CA LEU A 202 -19.05 36.09 -29.19
C LEU A 202 -18.08 37.19 -28.74
N GLY A 203 -17.09 37.51 -29.58
CA GLY A 203 -16.11 38.55 -29.30
C GLY A 203 -15.26 38.28 -28.07
N GLU A 204 -15.00 39.32 -27.29
CA GLU A 204 -14.19 39.24 -26.06
C GLU A 204 -15.02 38.99 -24.78
N GLU A 205 -16.33 38.72 -24.87
CA GLU A 205 -17.20 38.56 -23.70
C GLU A 205 -16.77 37.41 -22.77
N GLY A 206 -16.15 36.36 -23.32
CA GLY A 206 -15.65 35.21 -22.56
C GLY A 206 -14.24 35.41 -21.97
N LYS A 207 -13.51 36.44 -22.40
CA LYS A 207 -12.12 36.69 -22.01
C LYS A 207 -11.89 36.83 -20.50
N PRO A 208 -12.80 37.45 -19.71
CA PRO A 208 -12.68 37.48 -18.25
C PRO A 208 -12.65 36.09 -17.59
N LEU A 209 -13.33 35.09 -18.18
CA LEU A 209 -13.26 33.71 -17.71
C LEU A 209 -11.96 33.03 -18.17
N VAL A 210 -11.57 33.24 -19.44
CA VAL A 210 -10.34 32.67 -20.00
C VAL A 210 -9.09 33.09 -19.21
N ASP A 211 -9.00 34.36 -18.86
CA ASP A 211 -7.85 34.90 -18.13
C ASP A 211 -8.00 34.73 -16.60
N GLY A 212 -9.23 34.62 -16.12
CA GLY A 212 -9.59 34.67 -14.70
C GLY A 212 -9.71 33.33 -14.00
N VAL A 213 -10.03 32.25 -14.74
CA VAL A 213 -10.21 30.90 -14.19
C VAL A 213 -8.87 30.16 -14.22
N LYS A 214 -8.47 29.60 -13.07
CA LYS A 214 -7.22 28.84 -12.93
C LYS A 214 -7.48 27.49 -12.28
N LYS A 215 -6.68 26.48 -12.66
CA LYS A 215 -6.71 25.16 -12.02
C LYS A 215 -6.38 25.30 -10.52
N GLY A 216 -7.17 24.65 -9.67
CA GLY A 216 -7.10 24.73 -8.22
C GLY A 216 -7.89 25.88 -7.60
N GLN A 217 -8.54 26.73 -8.40
CA GLN A 217 -9.37 27.80 -7.89
C GLN A 217 -10.75 27.28 -7.45
N HIS A 218 -11.22 27.76 -6.31
CA HIS A 218 -12.57 27.50 -5.83
C HIS A 218 -13.54 28.53 -6.40
N LEU A 219 -14.59 28.08 -7.08
CA LEU A 219 -15.54 28.94 -7.78
C LEU A 219 -16.98 28.67 -7.34
N LEU A 220 -17.78 29.72 -7.36
CA LEU A 220 -19.23 29.68 -7.27
C LEU A 220 -19.79 30.02 -8.65
N VAL A 221 -20.60 29.14 -9.22
CA VAL A 221 -21.15 29.28 -10.58
C VAL A 221 -22.67 29.21 -10.52
N GLN A 222 -23.33 30.23 -11.04
CA GLN A 222 -24.78 30.23 -11.26
C GLN A 222 -25.04 30.02 -12.75
N GLY A 223 -25.85 29.04 -13.09
CA GLY A 223 -26.10 28.68 -14.48
C GLY A 223 -27.32 27.79 -14.66
N ARG A 224 -27.53 27.33 -15.89
CA ARG A 224 -28.54 26.31 -16.21
C ARG A 224 -27.87 25.08 -16.77
N LEU A 225 -28.44 23.92 -16.51
CA LEU A 225 -27.97 22.68 -17.14
C LEU A 225 -28.49 22.61 -18.58
N ASN A 226 -27.63 22.18 -19.49
CA ASN A 226 -27.95 21.97 -20.89
C ASN A 226 -27.20 20.72 -21.39
N VAL A 227 -27.68 20.10 -22.46
CA VAL A 227 -26.95 19.02 -23.13
C VAL A 227 -26.09 19.63 -24.22
N ASP A 228 -24.78 19.51 -24.08
CA ASP A 228 -23.86 19.89 -25.16
C ASP A 228 -23.93 18.83 -26.26
N ARG A 229 -24.42 19.22 -27.44
CA ARG A 229 -24.58 18.32 -28.59
C ARG A 229 -23.26 17.81 -29.16
N TYR A 230 -22.13 18.43 -28.85
CA TYR A 230 -20.83 17.98 -29.33
C TYR A 230 -20.25 16.87 -28.45
N THR A 231 -20.34 17.01 -27.13
CA THR A 231 -19.85 16.02 -26.16
C THR A 231 -20.91 14.99 -25.77
N ASN A 232 -22.18 15.26 -26.10
CA ASN A 232 -23.37 14.51 -25.68
C ASN A 232 -23.46 14.35 -24.16
N ASP A 233 -22.98 15.37 -23.43
CA ASP A 233 -22.87 15.38 -21.97
C ASP A 233 -23.61 16.59 -21.37
N VAL A 234 -23.96 16.48 -20.10
CA VAL A 234 -24.62 17.55 -19.36
C VAL A 234 -23.58 18.61 -18.98
N VAL A 235 -23.79 19.83 -19.45
CA VAL A 235 -22.94 20.98 -19.15
C VAL A 235 -23.72 22.04 -18.40
N LEU A 236 -23.04 22.73 -17.48
CA LEU A 236 -23.56 23.92 -16.83
C LEU A 236 -23.22 25.15 -17.67
N GLU A 237 -24.22 25.79 -18.26
CA GLU A 237 -24.05 27.06 -18.96
C GLU A 237 -24.04 28.23 -17.94
N PRO A 238 -22.90 28.93 -17.74
CA PRO A 238 -22.81 29.97 -16.73
C PRO A 238 -23.57 31.25 -17.11
N TYR A 239 -24.30 31.79 -16.14
CA TYR A 239 -24.83 33.16 -16.10
C TYR A 239 -23.93 34.09 -15.30
N ALA A 240 -23.35 33.58 -14.21
CA ALA A 240 -22.38 34.30 -13.38
C ALA A 240 -21.35 33.32 -12.79
N VAL A 241 -20.13 33.82 -12.62
CA VAL A 241 -19.01 33.08 -12.01
C VAL A 241 -18.29 34.01 -11.03
N MET A 242 -18.10 33.55 -9.80
CA MET A 242 -17.45 34.29 -8.74
C MET A 242 -16.38 33.44 -8.06
N VAL A 243 -15.32 34.07 -7.57
CA VAL A 243 -14.31 33.38 -6.75
C VAL A 243 -14.92 33.05 -5.38
N GLY A 244 -15.00 31.75 -5.08
CA GLY A 244 -15.40 31.22 -3.78
C GLY A 244 -14.23 31.14 -2.80
N LYS A 245 -14.50 30.74 -1.56
CA LYS A 245 -13.47 30.42 -0.57
C LYS A 245 -13.75 29.02 -0.04
N LYS A 246 -12.88 28.07 -0.36
CA LYS A 246 -12.94 26.72 0.20
C LYS A 246 -12.78 26.82 1.72
N ALA A 247 -13.75 26.32 2.47
CA ALA A 247 -13.60 26.10 3.90
C ALA A 247 -12.71 24.86 4.08
N LEU A 248 -11.52 25.05 4.63
CA LEU A 248 -10.66 23.93 5.00
C LEU A 248 -11.07 23.44 6.38
N ARG A 249 -10.93 22.14 6.63
CA ARG A 249 -11.06 21.58 7.98
C ARG A 249 -10.03 22.25 8.90
N GLU A 250 -10.47 22.63 10.10
CA GLU A 250 -9.63 23.30 11.10
C GLU A 250 -9.51 22.43 12.35
N ASP A 251 -8.30 22.36 12.91
CA ASP A 251 -8.06 21.78 14.22
C ASP A 251 -8.20 22.89 15.27
N THR A 252 -9.21 22.80 16.14
CA THR A 252 -9.55 23.84 17.14
C THR A 252 -9.08 23.51 18.55
N ALA A 253 -8.54 22.31 18.77
CA ALA A 253 -8.06 21.89 20.08
C ALA A 253 -6.98 22.85 20.62
N PRO A 254 -6.97 23.19 21.92
CA PRO A 254 -5.96 24.08 22.48
C PRO A 254 -4.55 23.49 22.43
N GLU A 255 -4.44 22.17 22.63
CA GLU A 255 -3.20 21.41 22.53
C GLU A 255 -3.35 20.38 21.41
N LYS A 256 -2.34 20.29 20.54
CA LYS A 256 -2.41 19.51 19.30
C LYS A 256 -1.84 18.11 19.49
N ARG A 257 -2.47 17.13 18.85
CA ARG A 257 -1.91 15.77 18.72
C ARG A 257 -0.70 15.77 17.77
N VAL A 258 0.01 14.63 17.76
CA VAL A 258 0.96 14.27 16.71
C VAL A 258 0.46 12.99 16.04
N GLU A 259 0.44 12.96 14.71
CA GLU A 259 0.17 11.73 13.97
C GLU A 259 1.43 10.88 13.87
N LEU A 260 1.33 9.62 14.27
CA LEU A 260 2.45 8.68 14.37
C LEU A 260 2.34 7.54 13.34
N HIS A 261 1.21 7.41 12.64
CA HIS A 261 0.96 6.34 11.68
C HIS A 261 0.25 6.92 10.44
N LEU A 262 1.00 7.09 9.36
CA LEU A 262 0.53 7.73 8.13
C LEU A 262 1.22 7.17 6.89
N HIS A 263 0.39 6.89 5.90
CA HIS A 263 0.76 6.40 4.59
C HIS A 263 0.65 7.51 3.54
N THR A 264 1.64 7.58 2.67
CA THR A 264 1.72 8.49 1.53
C THR A 264 1.47 7.74 0.23
N THR A 265 1.46 8.44 -0.90
CA THR A 265 1.42 7.82 -2.23
C THR A 265 2.57 6.84 -2.51
N MET A 266 3.59 6.76 -1.66
CA MET A 266 4.65 5.75 -1.75
C MET A 266 4.25 4.40 -1.15
N SER A 267 3.18 4.34 -0.35
CA SER A 267 2.48 3.09 -0.02
C SER A 267 1.68 2.62 -1.24
N SER A 268 2.36 1.85 -2.08
CA SER A 268 1.92 1.51 -3.44
C SER A 268 0.53 0.87 -3.48
N MET A 269 -0.34 1.44 -4.33
CA MET A 269 -1.71 0.97 -4.53
C MET A 269 -2.53 0.91 -3.23
N ASP A 270 -2.27 1.80 -2.27
CA ASP A 270 -2.95 1.77 -0.98
C ASP A 270 -3.34 3.16 -0.43
N ALA A 271 -2.42 4.13 -0.50
CA ALA A 271 -2.64 5.48 0.01
C ALA A 271 -2.50 6.58 -1.06
N LEU A 272 -3.12 7.72 -0.76
CA LEU A 272 -3.29 8.88 -1.65
C LEU A 272 -2.66 10.16 -1.10
N THR A 273 -2.28 10.14 0.19
CA THR A 273 -1.75 11.29 0.90
C THR A 273 -0.48 11.83 0.22
N GLN A 274 -0.50 13.12 -0.14
CA GLN A 274 0.63 13.75 -0.83
C GLN A 274 1.56 14.47 0.15
N VAL A 275 2.86 14.42 -0.15
CA VAL A 275 3.91 15.15 0.58
C VAL A 275 4.75 16.04 -0.34
N GLY A 276 4.31 16.27 -1.59
CA GLY A 276 5.09 17.02 -2.58
C GLY A 276 5.32 18.49 -2.19
N PRO A 277 6.56 19.03 -2.26
CA PRO A 277 6.90 20.35 -1.72
C PRO A 277 6.25 21.53 -2.44
N LYS A 278 5.77 21.34 -3.68
CA LYS A 278 5.07 22.38 -4.46
C LYS A 278 3.57 22.52 -4.13
N LEU A 279 3.00 21.56 -3.40
CA LEU A 279 1.57 21.53 -3.06
C LEU A 279 1.27 22.43 -1.86
N GLY A 280 0.06 22.99 -1.75
CA GLY A 280 -0.39 23.74 -0.58
C GLY A 280 -0.98 22.84 0.52
N PRO A 281 -1.34 23.39 1.69
CA PRO A 281 -1.93 22.63 2.80
C PRO A 281 -3.26 21.95 2.44
N GLU A 282 -3.94 22.38 1.39
CA GLU A 282 -5.14 21.75 0.85
C GLU A 282 -4.90 20.36 0.24
N LYS A 283 -3.65 20.01 -0.10
CA LYS A 283 -3.27 18.71 -0.68
C LYS A 283 -2.08 18.04 0.01
N ASN A 284 -1.21 18.81 0.66
CA ASN A 284 0.00 18.32 1.31
C ASN A 284 -0.23 18.12 2.80
N VAL A 285 -0.06 16.89 3.29
CA VAL A 285 -0.37 16.54 4.67
C VAL A 285 0.59 17.15 5.69
N VAL A 286 1.88 17.29 5.35
CA VAL A 286 2.88 17.93 6.20
C VAL A 286 2.52 19.40 6.42
N LYS A 287 2.15 20.09 5.34
CA LYS A 287 1.70 21.49 5.41
C LYS A 287 0.34 21.63 6.07
N ARG A 288 -0.57 20.65 5.93
CA ARG A 288 -1.84 20.61 6.67
C ARG A 288 -1.59 20.51 8.16
N ALA A 289 -0.77 19.55 8.61
CA ALA A 289 -0.40 19.39 10.01
C ALA A 289 0.25 20.65 10.58
N GLU A 290 1.17 21.27 9.84
CA GLU A 290 1.78 22.55 10.21
C GLU A 290 0.72 23.67 10.33
N SER A 291 -0.21 23.77 9.38
CA SER A 291 -1.31 24.76 9.42
C SER A 291 -2.27 24.55 10.58
N TRP A 292 -2.43 23.31 11.04
CA TRP A 292 -3.19 22.93 12.23
C TRP A 292 -2.40 23.13 13.53
N GLY A 293 -1.13 23.53 13.46
CA GLY A 293 -0.27 23.74 14.62
C GLY A 293 0.27 22.45 15.25
N HIS A 294 0.20 21.32 14.55
CA HIS A 294 0.85 20.09 15.01
C HIS A 294 2.36 20.30 14.99
N ARG A 295 3.05 19.93 16.07
CA ARG A 295 4.50 20.16 16.19
C ARG A 295 5.35 19.15 15.41
N ALA A 296 4.79 17.97 15.14
CA ALA A 296 5.44 16.90 14.42
C ALA A 296 4.42 16.06 13.63
N ILE A 297 4.91 15.31 12.65
CA ILE A 297 4.15 14.33 11.88
C ILE A 297 5.06 13.17 11.46
N ALA A 298 4.60 11.94 11.63
CA ALA A 298 5.31 10.76 11.15
C ALA A 298 4.97 10.42 9.71
N ILE A 299 5.94 9.84 9.01
CA ILE A 299 5.77 9.25 7.67
C ILE A 299 6.17 7.78 7.79
N THR A 300 5.22 6.87 7.59
CA THR A 300 5.37 5.44 7.90
C THR A 300 4.85 4.56 6.75
N ASP A 301 5.33 4.80 5.53
CA ASP A 301 4.90 4.03 4.37
C ASP A 301 5.17 2.52 4.49
N HIS A 302 4.40 1.70 3.77
CA HIS A 302 4.55 0.24 3.79
C HIS A 302 5.91 -0.21 3.25
N GLY A 303 6.80 -0.62 4.14
CA GLY A 303 8.10 -1.19 3.82
C GLY A 303 9.12 -0.23 3.16
N VAL A 304 8.76 1.01 2.86
CA VAL A 304 9.59 1.94 2.06
C VAL A 304 9.76 3.31 2.73
N ALA A 305 10.75 4.09 2.24
CA ALA A 305 11.08 5.43 2.73
C ALA A 305 11.16 6.49 1.60
N GLN A 306 10.52 6.22 0.47
CA GLN A 306 10.65 7.03 -0.76
C GLN A 306 10.08 8.45 -0.62
N SER A 307 9.16 8.65 0.33
CA SER A 307 8.51 9.93 0.62
C SER A 307 9.36 10.87 1.48
N PHE A 308 10.46 10.39 2.08
CA PHE A 308 11.27 11.17 3.03
C PHE A 308 11.82 12.46 2.43
N PRO A 309 12.40 12.50 1.21
CA PRO A 309 12.92 13.73 0.63
C PRO A 309 11.83 14.80 0.45
N ASP A 310 10.67 14.42 -0.07
CA ASP A 310 9.57 15.34 -0.33
C ASP A 310 8.91 15.84 0.96
N ALA A 311 8.77 14.96 1.96
CA ALA A 311 8.33 15.34 3.31
C ALA A 311 9.29 16.34 3.96
N TRP A 312 10.60 16.10 3.86
CA TRP A 312 11.64 17.00 4.37
C TRP A 312 11.60 18.38 3.70
N HIS A 313 11.46 18.43 2.38
CA HIS A 313 11.34 19.68 1.64
C HIS A 313 10.01 20.41 1.84
N SER A 314 8.96 19.70 2.29
CA SER A 314 7.66 20.29 2.61
C SER A 314 7.61 20.94 3.99
N ALA A 315 8.39 20.43 4.94
CA ALA A 315 8.44 20.92 6.31
C ALA A 315 9.17 22.27 6.41
N LYS A 316 8.58 23.23 7.14
CA LYS A 316 9.24 24.52 7.47
C LYS A 316 9.52 24.66 8.96
N ASN A 317 8.49 24.51 9.77
CA ASN A 317 8.49 24.66 11.24
C ASN A 317 7.92 23.42 11.95
N ILE A 318 7.52 22.40 11.20
CA ILE A 318 7.05 21.10 11.71
C ILE A 318 8.18 20.07 11.64
N LYS A 319 8.29 19.24 12.67
CA LYS A 319 9.25 18.13 12.69
C LYS A 319 8.72 16.90 11.95
N ILE A 320 9.55 16.29 11.11
CA ILE A 320 9.23 15.01 10.46
C ILE A 320 9.78 13.86 11.31
N LEU A 321 8.93 12.89 11.63
CA LEU A 321 9.33 11.64 12.27
C LEU A 321 9.46 10.58 11.17
N TYR A 322 10.70 10.27 10.79
CA TYR A 322 10.99 9.34 9.71
C TYR A 322 10.77 7.90 10.18
N GLY A 323 9.85 7.19 9.54
CA GLY A 323 9.55 5.81 9.88
C GLY A 323 9.10 4.94 8.72
N VAL A 324 8.72 3.71 9.05
CA VAL A 324 8.19 2.74 8.10
C VAL A 324 7.16 1.89 8.83
N GLU A 325 6.09 1.50 8.15
CA GLU A 325 5.30 0.35 8.58
C GLU A 325 5.93 -0.90 7.95
N ALA A 326 6.64 -1.66 8.78
CA ALA A 326 7.37 -2.84 8.35
C ALA A 326 6.48 -4.07 8.27
N TYR A 327 6.69 -4.88 7.21
CA TYR A 327 6.21 -6.26 7.18
C TYR A 327 7.11 -7.12 8.06
N PHE A 328 6.68 -7.34 9.30
CA PHE A 328 7.44 -7.97 10.36
C PHE A 328 7.14 -9.46 10.49
N ILE A 329 8.18 -10.26 10.74
CA ILE A 329 8.02 -11.66 11.19
C ILE A 329 8.73 -11.84 12.53
N ASN A 330 7.98 -12.35 13.51
CA ASN A 330 8.56 -12.75 14.79
C ASN A 330 9.25 -14.12 14.67
N ASP A 331 10.51 -14.12 14.28
CA ASP A 331 11.34 -15.34 14.17
C ASP A 331 11.99 -15.75 15.51
N VAL A 332 11.80 -14.95 16.56
CA VAL A 332 12.34 -15.18 17.90
C VAL A 332 11.30 -15.77 18.85
N ASP A 333 10.11 -15.21 18.97
CA ASP A 333 9.12 -15.62 19.98
C ASP A 333 8.02 -16.55 19.46
N ASP A 334 7.69 -16.55 18.16
CA ASP A 334 6.72 -17.51 17.58
C ASP A 334 7.32 -18.94 17.47
N ARG A 335 8.37 -19.23 18.25
CA ARG A 335 9.05 -20.52 18.41
C ARG A 335 9.37 -20.83 19.88
N VAL A 336 8.67 -20.16 20.80
CA VAL A 336 8.69 -20.53 22.21
C VAL A 336 8.12 -21.93 22.31
N VAL A 337 8.93 -22.86 22.81
CA VAL A 337 8.52 -24.25 23.04
C VAL A 337 7.81 -24.35 24.37
N VAL A 338 8.30 -23.61 25.38
CA VAL A 338 7.78 -23.67 26.74
C VAL A 338 7.09 -22.36 27.12
N HIS A 339 5.83 -22.41 27.53
CA HIS A 339 5.12 -21.27 28.13
C HIS A 339 4.94 -21.47 29.64
N GLY A 340 4.95 -20.39 30.41
CA GLY A 340 4.88 -20.43 31.88
C GLY A 340 6.24 -20.50 32.57
N GLU A 341 6.25 -20.29 33.89
CA GLU A 341 7.48 -20.13 34.69
C GLU A 341 7.93 -21.40 35.41
N GLN A 342 7.13 -22.47 35.34
CA GLN A 342 7.42 -23.72 36.03
C GLN A 342 8.65 -24.39 35.43
N ASP A 343 9.61 -24.80 36.27
CA ASP A 343 10.79 -25.55 35.82
C ASP A 343 10.71 -27.02 36.22
N MET A 344 11.34 -27.89 35.42
CA MET A 344 11.29 -29.34 35.58
C MET A 344 12.52 -29.98 34.93
N ASP A 345 13.13 -30.94 35.62
CA ASP A 345 14.25 -31.73 35.09
C ASP A 345 13.77 -32.72 34.02
N LEU A 346 14.31 -32.65 32.81
CA LEU A 346 13.82 -33.40 31.65
C LEU A 346 14.06 -34.93 31.77
N LYS A 347 14.96 -35.37 32.66
CA LYS A 347 15.25 -36.80 32.86
C LYS A 347 14.39 -37.45 33.93
N SER A 348 14.23 -36.77 35.05
CA SER A 348 13.62 -37.30 36.29
C SER A 348 12.27 -36.69 36.63
N GLY A 349 11.91 -35.57 35.99
CA GLY A 349 10.63 -34.91 36.18
C GLY A 349 9.45 -35.64 35.54
N GLU A 350 8.26 -35.24 35.96
CA GLU A 350 6.99 -35.73 35.41
C GLU A 350 6.33 -34.64 34.56
N ILE A 351 5.88 -35.00 33.37
CA ILE A 351 5.11 -34.13 32.47
C ILE A 351 3.84 -34.86 32.03
N VAL A 352 2.74 -34.13 31.93
CA VAL A 352 1.47 -34.68 31.47
C VAL A 352 1.26 -34.33 30.02
N CYS A 353 1.30 -35.32 29.14
CA CYS A 353 1.01 -35.15 27.73
C CYS A 353 -0.49 -35.32 27.51
N PHE A 354 -1.15 -34.40 26.81
CA PHE A 354 -2.59 -34.45 26.61
C PHE A 354 -2.99 -33.96 25.23
N ASP A 355 -4.20 -34.32 24.83
CA ASP A 355 -4.87 -33.93 23.60
C ASP A 355 -6.38 -33.83 23.88
N ILE A 356 -7.08 -33.02 23.08
CA ILE A 356 -8.53 -32.86 23.20
C ILE A 356 -9.23 -33.01 21.84
N GLU A 357 -10.40 -33.62 21.88
CA GLU A 357 -11.36 -33.53 20.79
C GLU A 357 -12.41 -32.47 21.10
N THR A 358 -12.89 -31.79 20.07
CA THR A 358 -13.76 -30.62 20.23
C THR A 358 -14.86 -30.58 19.18
N THR A 359 -15.90 -29.82 19.49
CA THR A 359 -17.02 -29.57 18.56
C THR A 359 -16.70 -28.57 17.44
N GLY A 360 -15.47 -28.06 17.36
CA GLY A 360 -15.01 -27.05 16.41
C GLY A 360 -13.72 -26.38 16.88
N LEU A 361 -13.20 -25.41 16.12
CA LEU A 361 -11.86 -24.85 16.35
C LEU A 361 -11.84 -23.59 17.23
N ASP A 362 -12.99 -22.98 17.56
CA ASP A 362 -13.06 -21.74 18.33
C ASP A 362 -13.41 -22.04 19.78
N ASN A 363 -12.41 -22.06 20.68
CA ASN A 363 -12.59 -22.31 22.12
C ASN A 363 -13.64 -21.42 22.81
N ARG A 364 -14.05 -20.30 22.21
CA ARG A 364 -15.10 -19.42 22.74
C ARG A 364 -16.50 -19.94 22.47
N ARG A 365 -16.72 -20.55 21.31
CA ARG A 365 -18.05 -21.01 20.83
C ARG A 365 -18.20 -22.52 20.89
N ASP A 366 -17.07 -23.21 20.82
CA ASP A 366 -16.97 -24.65 20.80
C ASP A 366 -16.59 -25.19 22.18
N LEU A 367 -16.85 -26.48 22.32
CA LEU A 367 -16.81 -27.23 23.56
C LEU A 367 -16.03 -28.53 23.35
N ILE A 368 -15.41 -29.00 24.43
CA ILE A 368 -14.60 -30.22 24.47
C ILE A 368 -15.55 -31.43 24.41
N THR A 369 -15.16 -32.48 23.69
CA THR A 369 -15.91 -33.74 23.58
C THR A 369 -15.16 -34.91 24.20
N GLU A 370 -13.82 -34.93 24.13
CA GLU A 370 -12.95 -35.92 24.78
C GLU A 370 -11.68 -35.24 25.27
N ILE A 371 -11.16 -35.67 26.42
CA ILE A 371 -9.83 -35.31 26.94
C ILE A 371 -9.08 -36.61 27.15
N GLY A 372 -7.93 -36.75 26.49
CA GLY A 372 -6.99 -37.84 26.69
C GLY A 372 -5.68 -37.30 27.26
N ALA A 373 -5.10 -37.99 28.24
CA ALA A 373 -3.84 -37.59 28.85
C ALA A 373 -3.02 -38.78 29.35
N VAL A 374 -1.71 -38.62 29.38
CA VAL A 374 -0.76 -39.60 29.93
C VAL A 374 0.29 -38.90 30.79
N VAL A 375 0.78 -39.58 31.82
CA VAL A 375 1.93 -39.11 32.61
C VAL A 375 3.19 -39.76 32.07
N LEU A 376 4.14 -38.94 31.63
CA LEU A 376 5.48 -39.36 31.22
C LEU A 376 6.44 -39.16 32.39
N ARG A 377 7.14 -40.23 32.79
CA ARG A 377 8.16 -40.23 33.85
C ARG A 377 9.30 -41.15 33.45
N ASN A 378 10.54 -40.66 33.52
CA ASN A 378 11.74 -41.43 33.14
C ASN A 378 11.67 -42.05 31.73
N GLY A 379 10.98 -41.37 30.80
CA GLY A 379 10.79 -41.87 29.43
C GLY A 379 9.74 -42.97 29.26
N GLU A 380 9.00 -43.32 30.32
CA GLU A 380 7.92 -44.31 30.29
C GLU A 380 6.57 -43.66 30.62
N ILE A 381 5.51 -44.15 29.99
CA ILE A 381 4.14 -43.79 30.37
C ILE A 381 3.77 -44.58 31.62
N VAL A 382 3.45 -43.87 32.70
CA VAL A 382 3.23 -44.47 34.03
C VAL A 382 1.79 -44.37 34.52
N ASP A 383 0.98 -43.51 33.90
CA ASP A 383 -0.43 -43.35 34.21
C ASP A 383 -1.18 -42.76 33.00
N THR A 384 -2.48 -43.02 32.91
CA THR A 384 -3.33 -42.63 31.76
C THR A 384 -4.69 -42.13 32.22
N PHE A 385 -5.23 -41.12 31.55
CA PHE A 385 -6.53 -40.52 31.80
C PHE A 385 -7.29 -40.37 30.48
N ASN A 386 -8.57 -40.72 30.48
CA ASN A 386 -9.46 -40.48 29.35
C ASN A 386 -10.86 -40.19 29.88
N THR A 387 -11.48 -39.09 29.43
CA THR A 387 -12.88 -38.78 29.74
C THR A 387 -13.57 -38.17 28.53
N PHE A 388 -14.84 -38.52 28.33
CA PHE A 388 -15.72 -37.72 27.49
C PHE A 388 -16.17 -36.46 28.26
N ALA A 389 -16.62 -35.46 27.51
CA ALA A 389 -17.23 -34.26 28.05
C ALA A 389 -18.50 -33.94 27.24
N ASP A 390 -19.64 -33.80 27.91
CA ASP A 390 -20.90 -33.46 27.26
C ASP A 390 -20.86 -32.00 26.79
N PRO A 391 -20.95 -31.72 25.47
CA PRO A 391 -21.02 -30.37 24.94
C PRO A 391 -22.42 -29.75 25.08
N GLY A 392 -23.41 -30.48 25.59
CA GLY A 392 -24.78 -29.99 25.78
C GLY A 392 -25.51 -29.63 24.49
N ARG A 393 -24.97 -30.08 23.33
CA ARG A 393 -25.51 -29.84 21.99
C ARG A 393 -25.19 -31.02 21.07
N PRO A 394 -26.03 -31.31 20.06
CA PRO A 394 -25.72 -32.35 19.07
C PRO A 394 -24.44 -32.04 18.30
N LEU A 395 -23.65 -33.07 18.00
CA LEU A 395 -22.47 -32.96 17.15
C LEU A 395 -22.87 -32.76 15.68
N SER A 396 -22.09 -31.97 14.95
CA SER A 396 -22.25 -31.89 13.50
C SER A 396 -21.73 -33.17 12.84
N ARG A 397 -22.28 -33.51 11.67
CA ARG A 397 -21.84 -34.68 10.91
C ARG A 397 -20.33 -34.67 10.62
N GLU A 398 -19.79 -33.50 10.33
CA GLU A 398 -18.37 -33.30 10.03
C GLU A 398 -17.48 -33.64 11.24
N ILE A 399 -17.89 -33.27 12.46
CA ILE A 399 -17.14 -33.59 13.69
C ILE A 399 -17.21 -35.09 14.00
N ILE A 400 -18.37 -35.73 13.79
CA ILE A 400 -18.52 -37.17 13.96
C ILE A 400 -17.62 -37.92 12.97
N GLU A 401 -17.58 -37.50 11.70
CA GLU A 401 -16.73 -38.10 10.68
C GLU A 401 -15.23 -37.89 10.94
N LEU A 402 -14.86 -36.76 11.55
CA LEU A 402 -13.47 -36.42 11.89
C LEU A 402 -12.96 -37.18 13.12
N THR A 403 -13.74 -37.18 14.21
CA THR A 403 -13.31 -37.68 15.53
C THR A 403 -13.77 -39.11 15.82
N GLY A 404 -14.76 -39.60 15.07
CA GLY A 404 -15.44 -40.86 15.38
C GLY A 404 -16.31 -40.83 16.64
N ILE A 405 -16.38 -39.70 17.37
CA ILE A 405 -17.22 -39.53 18.55
C ILE A 405 -18.65 -39.28 18.09
N THR A 406 -19.60 -40.05 18.63
CA THR A 406 -21.03 -39.93 18.31
C THR A 406 -21.82 -39.33 19.48
N ASP A 407 -22.98 -38.73 19.22
CA ASP A 407 -23.86 -38.23 20.29
C ASP A 407 -24.22 -39.32 21.31
N ALA A 408 -24.32 -40.58 20.87
CA ALA A 408 -24.58 -41.72 21.75
C ALA A 408 -23.44 -42.00 22.74
N MET A 409 -22.19 -41.70 22.37
CA MET A 409 -21.03 -41.85 23.25
C MET A 409 -20.96 -40.75 24.32
N LEU A 410 -21.51 -39.58 24.01
CA LEU A 410 -21.54 -38.43 24.92
C LEU A 410 -22.75 -38.45 25.86
N GLN A 411 -23.71 -39.36 25.64
CA GLN A 411 -24.90 -39.48 26.46
C GLN A 411 -24.53 -39.94 27.88
N GLY A 412 -24.73 -39.05 28.87
CA GLY A 412 -24.36 -39.30 30.26
C GLY A 412 -22.87 -39.07 30.57
N ALA A 413 -22.11 -38.49 29.63
CA ALA A 413 -20.75 -38.03 29.89
C ALA A 413 -20.74 -36.89 30.93
N PRO A 414 -19.62 -36.71 31.66
CA PRO A 414 -19.45 -35.57 32.56
C PRO A 414 -19.68 -34.23 31.86
N SER A 415 -20.20 -33.25 32.60
CA SER A 415 -20.26 -31.88 32.11
C SER A 415 -18.86 -31.33 31.81
N GLN A 416 -18.78 -30.26 31.01
CA GLN A 416 -17.51 -29.55 30.73
C GLN A 416 -16.73 -29.23 32.01
N ALA A 417 -17.42 -28.81 33.07
CA ALA A 417 -16.79 -28.46 34.33
C ALA A 417 -16.22 -29.69 35.05
N GLU A 418 -16.98 -30.80 35.09
CA GLU A 418 -16.54 -32.04 35.72
C GLU A 418 -15.35 -32.66 34.99
N ALA A 419 -15.40 -32.71 33.65
CA ALA A 419 -14.32 -33.24 32.83
C ALA A 419 -13.02 -32.45 33.00
N ILE A 420 -13.08 -31.11 32.94
CA ILE A 420 -11.89 -30.25 33.12
C ILE A 420 -11.36 -30.36 34.54
N ASN A 421 -12.21 -30.38 35.56
CA ASN A 421 -11.75 -30.54 36.94
C ASN A 421 -11.06 -31.90 37.15
N ALA A 422 -11.63 -32.99 36.62
CA ALA A 422 -11.01 -34.31 36.68
C ALA A 422 -9.64 -34.33 35.96
N PHE A 423 -9.52 -33.67 34.81
CA PHE A 423 -8.24 -33.53 34.11
C PHE A 423 -7.21 -32.71 34.91
N LEU A 424 -7.61 -31.57 35.49
CA LEU A 424 -6.70 -30.74 36.29
C LEU A 424 -6.24 -31.45 37.56
N ASP A 425 -7.13 -32.22 38.18
CA ASP A 425 -6.80 -33.03 39.35
C ASP A 425 -5.85 -34.19 38.95
N PHE A 426 -6.06 -34.80 37.78
CA PHE A 426 -5.11 -35.76 37.20
C PHE A 426 -3.76 -35.12 36.85
N ALA A 427 -3.74 -33.87 36.37
CA ALA A 427 -2.52 -33.14 36.09
C ALA A 427 -1.76 -32.76 37.37
N ALA A 428 -2.47 -32.57 38.49
CA ALA A 428 -1.94 -32.24 39.82
C ALA A 428 -0.87 -31.13 39.79
N GLY A 429 -1.08 -30.09 38.97
CA GLY A 429 -0.16 -28.95 38.83
C GLY A 429 1.15 -29.24 38.10
N ARG A 430 1.35 -30.42 37.50
CA ARG A 430 2.54 -30.73 36.68
C ARG A 430 2.54 -29.91 35.37
N PRO A 431 3.72 -29.69 34.74
CA PRO A 431 3.77 -29.15 33.39
C PRO A 431 2.96 -30.01 32.41
N LEU A 432 2.34 -29.37 31.43
CA LEU A 432 1.54 -30.00 30.39
C LEU A 432 2.30 -30.02 29.07
N ALA A 433 2.07 -31.02 28.23
CA ALA A 433 2.60 -31.05 26.87
C ALA A 433 1.50 -31.45 25.88
N ALA A 434 1.49 -30.80 24.73
CA ALA A 434 0.57 -31.11 23.64
C ALA A 434 1.26 -30.86 22.29
N HIS A 435 0.65 -31.32 21.20
CA HIS A 435 1.16 -31.07 19.85
C HIS A 435 0.35 -29.95 19.23
N ASN A 436 0.96 -28.77 19.00
CA ASN A 436 0.24 -27.51 18.79
C ASN A 436 -0.49 -27.05 20.08
N ALA A 437 0.24 -27.07 21.19
CA ALA A 437 -0.30 -26.89 22.55
C ALA A 437 -1.16 -25.63 22.73
N ASP A 438 -0.93 -24.60 21.91
CA ASP A 438 -1.73 -23.38 21.87
C ASP A 438 -3.24 -23.64 21.68
N PHE A 439 -3.61 -24.72 20.97
CA PHE A 439 -4.99 -25.16 20.76
C PHE A 439 -5.58 -25.79 22.02
N ASP A 440 -4.99 -26.89 22.50
CA ASP A 440 -5.50 -27.68 23.62
C ASP A 440 -5.51 -26.86 24.93
N MET A 441 -4.40 -26.16 25.20
CA MET A 441 -4.29 -25.27 26.34
C MET A 441 -5.34 -24.16 26.27
N GLY A 442 -5.65 -23.68 25.06
CA GLY A 442 -6.66 -22.63 24.84
C GLY A 442 -8.06 -23.06 25.27
N PHE A 443 -8.45 -24.31 25.01
CA PHE A 443 -9.75 -24.84 25.43
C PHE A 443 -9.83 -25.07 26.94
N ILE A 444 -8.77 -25.64 27.54
CA ILE A 444 -8.69 -25.81 28.99
C ILE A 444 -8.73 -24.46 29.71
N ALA A 445 -7.91 -23.49 29.28
CA ALA A 445 -7.89 -22.14 29.84
C ALA A 445 -9.26 -21.46 29.74
N GLN A 446 -9.93 -21.57 28.59
CA GLN A 446 -11.26 -20.98 28.40
C GLN A 446 -12.34 -21.66 29.24
N GLY A 447 -12.23 -22.98 29.48
CA GLY A 447 -13.09 -23.71 30.41
C GLY A 447 -12.84 -23.31 31.87
N CYS A 448 -11.58 -23.24 32.31
CA CYS A 448 -11.17 -22.72 33.62
C CYS A 448 -11.73 -21.31 33.87
N ARG A 449 -11.65 -20.44 32.86
CA ARG A 449 -12.18 -19.08 32.92
C ARG A 449 -13.70 -19.04 33.11
N ARG A 450 -14.46 -19.92 32.44
CA ARG A 450 -15.93 -20.03 32.63
C ARG A 450 -16.29 -20.49 34.05
N MET A 451 -15.42 -21.28 34.69
CA MET A 451 -15.62 -21.77 36.06
C MET A 451 -15.03 -20.83 37.13
N GLY A 452 -14.29 -19.79 36.76
CA GLY A 452 -13.56 -18.94 37.70
C GLY A 452 -12.39 -19.64 38.41
N ARG A 453 -11.82 -20.69 37.80
CA ARG A 453 -10.66 -21.44 38.34
C ARG A 453 -9.36 -20.91 37.72
N PRO A 454 -8.28 -20.70 38.49
CA PRO A 454 -6.98 -20.34 37.93
C PRO A 454 -6.37 -21.51 37.15
N PHE A 455 -5.57 -21.19 36.14
CA PHE A 455 -4.87 -22.15 35.30
C PHE A 455 -3.45 -21.65 35.05
N GLU A 456 -2.47 -22.26 35.71
CA GLU A 456 -1.09 -21.76 35.83
C GLU A 456 -0.03 -22.75 35.37
N ASN A 457 -0.44 -23.94 34.91
CA ASN A 457 0.48 -24.96 34.44
C ASN A 457 1.35 -24.44 33.28
N ALA A 458 2.66 -24.69 33.35
CA ALA A 458 3.52 -24.48 32.20
C ALA A 458 3.14 -25.45 31.07
N SER A 459 3.30 -25.04 29.82
CA SER A 459 3.08 -25.90 28.65
C SER A 459 4.34 -26.09 27.82
N LEU A 460 4.48 -27.27 27.22
CA LEU A 460 5.48 -27.62 26.22
C LEU A 460 4.76 -27.94 24.90
N ASP A 461 5.10 -27.21 23.83
CA ASP A 461 4.59 -27.47 22.50
C ASP A 461 5.54 -28.37 21.69
N SER A 462 5.15 -29.64 21.54
CA SER A 462 5.94 -30.63 20.81
C SER A 462 6.02 -30.36 19.30
N LEU A 463 5.06 -29.62 18.73
CA LEU A 463 5.09 -29.20 17.32
C LEU A 463 6.24 -28.22 17.08
N ILE A 464 6.34 -27.20 17.94
CA ILE A 464 7.41 -26.20 17.86
C ILE A 464 8.76 -26.82 18.19
N LEU A 465 8.81 -27.73 19.17
CA LEU A 465 10.03 -28.46 19.49
C LEU A 465 10.53 -29.27 18.29
N ALA A 466 9.63 -30.01 17.62
CA ALA A 466 9.96 -30.75 16.39
C ALA A 466 10.47 -29.82 15.27
N GLN A 467 9.88 -28.65 15.09
CA GLN A 467 10.33 -27.66 14.09
C GLN A 467 11.76 -27.14 14.33
N ASN A 468 12.24 -27.17 15.57
CA ASN A 468 13.60 -26.73 15.90
C ASN A 468 14.60 -27.89 15.85
N LEU A 469 14.22 -29.08 16.34
CA LEU A 469 15.11 -30.24 16.41
C LEU A 469 15.19 -31.04 15.10
N LEU A 470 14.17 -30.96 14.24
CA LEU A 470 14.06 -31.71 12.99
C LEU A 470 13.88 -30.77 11.76
N PRO A 471 14.82 -29.85 11.48
CA PRO A 471 14.63 -28.77 10.49
C PRO A 471 14.43 -29.25 9.04
N ASP A 472 14.87 -30.48 8.73
CA ASP A 472 14.75 -31.07 7.40
C ASP A 472 13.34 -31.56 7.06
N LEU A 473 12.44 -31.66 8.04
CA LEU A 473 11.06 -32.06 7.85
C LEU A 473 10.27 -30.96 7.11
N GLY A 474 9.56 -31.33 6.04
CA GLY A 474 8.74 -30.38 5.26
C GLY A 474 7.39 -30.03 5.89
N LYS A 475 6.86 -30.92 6.73
CA LYS A 475 5.60 -30.80 7.47
C LYS A 475 5.78 -31.43 8.84
N TYR A 476 5.06 -30.94 9.84
CA TYR A 476 5.25 -31.34 11.24
C TYR A 476 3.96 -31.81 11.90
N LYS A 477 3.03 -32.42 11.15
CA LYS A 477 1.84 -33.03 11.76
C LYS A 477 2.26 -34.18 12.69
N LEU A 478 1.44 -34.48 13.71
CA LEU A 478 1.73 -35.49 14.73
C LEU A 478 2.15 -36.83 14.11
N ASP A 479 1.36 -37.35 13.17
CA ASP A 479 1.63 -38.58 12.43
C ASP A 479 2.95 -38.54 11.66
N ILE A 480 3.27 -37.42 11.00
CA ILE A 480 4.50 -37.25 10.22
C ILE A 480 5.72 -37.26 11.14
N VAL A 481 5.66 -36.57 12.27
CA VAL A 481 6.76 -36.52 13.23
C VAL A 481 6.95 -37.86 13.93
N ALA A 482 5.86 -38.51 14.34
CA ALA A 482 5.89 -39.85 14.94
C ALA A 482 6.50 -40.88 13.99
N ASN A 483 6.11 -40.87 12.71
CA ASN A 483 6.68 -41.72 11.68
C ASN A 483 8.18 -41.45 11.45
N HIS A 484 8.59 -40.18 11.42
CA HIS A 484 10.01 -39.82 11.29
C HIS A 484 10.86 -40.33 12.45
N LEU A 485 10.30 -40.32 13.67
CA LEU A 485 10.94 -40.84 14.88
C LEU A 485 10.83 -42.37 15.01
N ASN A 486 10.22 -43.06 14.03
CA ASN A 486 9.95 -44.50 14.03
C ASN A 486 9.15 -44.98 15.26
N LEU A 487 8.15 -44.18 15.68
CA LEU A 487 7.24 -44.54 16.76
C LEU A 487 6.16 -45.53 16.30
N PRO A 488 5.50 -46.27 17.23
CA PRO A 488 4.42 -47.19 16.89
C PRO A 488 3.26 -46.51 16.14
N ALA A 489 2.57 -47.26 15.29
CA ALA A 489 1.35 -46.79 14.66
C ALA A 489 0.23 -46.58 15.71
N PHE A 490 -0.55 -45.52 15.57
CA PHE A 490 -1.63 -45.13 16.48
C PHE A 490 -2.87 -44.72 15.68
N ASN A 491 -4.03 -44.67 16.33
CA ASN A 491 -5.26 -44.20 15.70
C ASN A 491 -5.37 -42.67 15.87
N HIS A 492 -5.07 -41.93 14.82
CA HIS A 492 -5.19 -40.47 14.83
C HIS A 492 -6.66 -40.07 15.00
N HIS A 493 -6.94 -39.05 15.83
CA HIS A 493 -8.29 -38.58 16.22
C HIS A 493 -8.96 -39.34 17.37
N ARG A 494 -8.13 -39.96 18.23
CA ARG A 494 -8.54 -40.33 19.59
C ARG A 494 -7.60 -39.63 20.55
N ALA A 495 -8.17 -38.79 21.41
CA ALA A 495 -7.39 -37.94 22.31
C ALA A 495 -6.40 -38.74 23.19
N SER A 496 -6.77 -39.95 23.62
CA SER A 496 -5.89 -40.81 24.41
C SER A 496 -4.68 -41.36 23.63
N ASP A 497 -4.87 -41.73 22.36
CA ASP A 497 -3.81 -42.25 21.51
C ASP A 497 -2.87 -41.13 21.05
N ASP A 498 -3.42 -39.96 20.74
CA ASP A 498 -2.67 -38.76 20.36
C ASP A 498 -1.84 -38.23 21.56
N ALA A 499 -2.42 -38.19 22.76
CA ALA A 499 -1.69 -37.84 24.00
C ALA A 499 -0.52 -38.79 24.29
N ALA A 500 -0.72 -40.11 24.13
CA ALA A 500 0.34 -41.10 24.28
C ALA A 500 1.45 -40.89 23.25
N THR A 501 1.08 -40.59 22.00
CA THR A 501 2.03 -40.29 20.91
C THR A 501 2.89 -39.07 21.22
N VAL A 502 2.30 -37.99 21.78
CA VAL A 502 3.07 -36.84 22.28
C VAL A 502 4.08 -37.29 23.34
N GLY A 503 3.66 -38.10 24.31
CA GLY A 503 4.55 -38.66 25.33
C GLY A 503 5.73 -39.43 24.74
N TYR A 504 5.47 -40.31 23.76
CA TYR A 504 6.52 -41.05 23.05
C TYR A 504 7.45 -40.15 22.22
N MET A 505 6.94 -39.06 21.65
CA MET A 505 7.76 -38.09 20.92
C MET A 505 8.71 -37.30 21.83
N LEU A 506 8.32 -37.03 23.09
CA LEU A 506 9.17 -36.30 24.02
C LEU A 506 10.43 -37.08 24.41
N VAL A 507 10.39 -38.41 24.43
CA VAL A 507 11.56 -39.25 24.79
C VAL A 507 12.77 -39.00 23.88
N PRO A 508 12.69 -39.15 22.54
CA PRO A 508 13.79 -38.82 21.66
C PRO A 508 14.13 -37.32 21.65
N PHE A 509 13.15 -36.42 21.83
CA PHE A 509 13.43 -34.98 21.91
C PHE A 509 14.22 -34.61 23.17
N PHE A 510 13.88 -35.16 24.33
CA PHE A 510 14.63 -34.93 25.57
C PHE A 510 16.05 -35.47 25.46
N LYS A 511 16.26 -36.59 24.76
CA LYS A 511 17.60 -37.08 24.44
C LYS A 511 18.38 -36.09 23.56
N MET A 512 17.77 -35.58 22.50
CA MET A 512 18.40 -34.57 21.63
C MET A 512 18.72 -33.27 22.39
N LEU A 513 17.87 -32.87 23.34
CA LEU A 513 18.12 -31.73 24.22
C LEU A 513 19.28 -31.98 25.20
N ASP A 514 19.37 -33.19 25.76
CA ASP A 514 20.49 -33.59 26.62
C ASP A 514 21.82 -33.55 25.87
N ASP A 515 21.85 -34.01 24.61
CA ASP A 515 23.03 -33.92 23.73
C ASP A 515 23.46 -32.46 23.46
N LEU A 516 22.53 -31.50 23.58
CA LEU A 516 22.78 -30.05 23.47
C LEU A 516 23.11 -29.40 24.82
N GLY A 517 23.18 -30.16 25.91
CA GLY A 517 23.42 -29.66 27.27
C GLY A 517 22.23 -28.93 27.88
N VAL A 518 21.01 -29.28 27.47
CA VAL A 518 19.75 -28.74 28.00
C VAL A 518 19.11 -29.80 28.89
N HIS A 519 18.98 -29.50 30.18
CA HIS A 519 18.56 -30.46 31.19
C HIS A 519 17.25 -30.09 31.87
N THR A 520 16.83 -28.83 31.83
CA THR A 520 15.55 -28.40 32.41
C THR A 520 14.59 -27.77 31.40
N LEU A 521 13.31 -27.71 31.76
CA LEU A 521 12.24 -27.16 30.94
C LEU A 521 12.50 -25.68 30.59
N GLN A 522 12.97 -24.88 31.55
CA GLN A 522 13.24 -23.46 31.33
C GLN A 522 14.50 -23.20 30.48
N GLU A 523 15.40 -24.17 30.36
CA GLU A 523 16.60 -24.07 29.49
C GLU A 523 16.28 -24.29 28.00
N ILE A 524 15.14 -24.90 27.66
CA ILE A 524 14.76 -25.20 26.27
C ILE A 524 14.69 -23.93 25.43
N ASN A 525 13.93 -22.92 25.87
CA ASN A 525 13.70 -21.70 25.10
C ASN A 525 15.00 -20.93 24.77
N PRO A 526 15.92 -20.70 25.73
CA PRO A 526 17.24 -20.14 25.45
C PRO A 526 18.06 -20.96 24.43
N ALA A 527 18.06 -22.29 24.55
CA ALA A 527 18.82 -23.17 23.66
C ALA A 527 18.28 -23.16 22.23
N MET A 528 16.96 -23.15 22.06
CA MET A 528 16.33 -23.13 20.73
C MET A 528 16.76 -21.91 19.91
N ARG A 529 17.06 -20.75 20.52
CA ARG A 529 17.52 -19.54 19.80
C ARG A 529 18.71 -19.79 18.87
N LYS A 530 19.59 -20.73 19.22
CA LYS A 530 20.78 -21.08 18.42
C LYS A 530 20.46 -21.96 17.20
N LEU A 531 19.33 -22.67 17.23
CA LEU A 531 18.88 -23.61 16.18
C LEU A 531 17.89 -22.98 15.19
N ARG A 532 17.38 -21.77 15.49
CA ARG A 532 16.21 -21.15 14.83
C ARG A 532 16.42 -20.65 13.39
N SER A 533 17.60 -20.79 12.79
CA SER A 533 17.90 -20.22 11.46
C SER A 533 17.36 -21.00 10.24
N GLY A 534 16.63 -22.12 10.40
CA GLY A 534 16.36 -23.04 9.27
C GLY A 534 14.91 -23.38 8.86
N GLY A 535 13.89 -22.99 9.61
CA GLY A 535 12.53 -23.55 9.38
C GLY A 535 11.74 -22.95 8.21
N LYS A 536 11.15 -23.81 7.35
CA LYS A 536 10.39 -23.48 6.12
C LYS A 536 8.91 -23.08 6.32
N ALA A 537 8.46 -22.83 7.55
CA ALA A 537 7.06 -22.52 7.83
C ALA A 537 6.59 -21.23 7.10
N LYS A 538 5.48 -21.32 6.34
CA LYS A 538 4.85 -20.18 5.66
C LYS A 538 4.18 -19.28 6.68
N ARG A 539 4.87 -18.23 7.12
CA ARG A 539 4.33 -17.20 8.03
C ARG A 539 3.80 -16.02 7.24
N GLN A 540 2.62 -15.54 7.63
CA GLN A 540 2.12 -14.25 7.16
C GLN A 540 2.84 -13.14 7.94
N PRO A 541 3.39 -12.14 7.25
CA PRO A 541 3.97 -10.98 7.92
C PRO A 541 2.89 -10.22 8.68
N LYS A 542 3.24 -9.72 9.86
CA LYS A 542 2.45 -8.81 10.70
C LYS A 542 2.96 -7.38 10.47
N HIS A 543 2.22 -6.36 10.89
CA HIS A 543 2.69 -4.98 10.77
C HIS A 543 3.45 -4.51 12.03
N LEU A 544 4.35 -3.55 11.86
CA LEU A 544 5.18 -2.97 12.91
C LEU A 544 5.54 -1.54 12.54
N ILE A 545 5.30 -0.57 13.43
CA ILE A 545 5.81 0.79 13.23
C ILE A 545 7.24 0.88 13.73
N VAL A 546 8.14 1.36 12.87
CA VAL A 546 9.55 1.62 13.21
C VAL A 546 9.84 3.09 12.92
N LEU A 547 10.12 3.88 13.94
CA LEU A 547 10.51 5.29 13.82
C LEU A 547 12.01 5.45 14.11
N ALA A 548 12.69 6.30 13.35
CA ALA A 548 14.07 6.69 13.61
C ALA A 548 14.11 7.72 14.75
N LYS A 549 14.70 7.33 15.89
CA LYS A 549 14.94 8.21 17.03
C LYS A 549 15.95 9.31 16.70
N ASN A 550 17.02 8.98 15.98
CA ASN A 550 18.12 9.89 15.68
C ASN A 550 18.83 9.49 14.36
N GLN A 551 19.94 10.17 14.02
CA GLN A 551 20.64 9.92 12.75
C GLN A 551 21.18 8.48 12.63
N LEU A 552 21.60 7.85 13.74
CA LEU A 552 21.99 6.44 13.76
C LEU A 552 20.76 5.56 13.49
N GLY A 553 19.65 5.85 14.16
CA GLY A 553 18.35 5.23 13.90
C GLY A 553 17.94 5.27 12.44
N LEU A 554 18.09 6.42 11.78
CA LEU A 554 17.76 6.54 10.36
C LEU A 554 18.66 5.67 9.48
N ARG A 555 19.97 5.58 9.79
CA ARG A 555 20.88 4.67 9.09
C ARG A 555 20.46 3.22 9.27
N ASN A 556 20.13 2.82 10.50
CA ASN A 556 19.64 1.48 10.82
C ASN A 556 18.32 1.18 10.10
N LEU A 557 17.40 2.15 10.04
CA LEU A 557 16.15 2.06 9.30
C LEU A 557 16.42 1.82 7.79
N TYR A 558 17.34 2.56 7.16
CA TYR A 558 17.73 2.31 5.77
C TYR A 558 18.36 0.94 5.55
N GLN A 559 19.18 0.46 6.50
CA GLN A 559 19.74 -0.89 6.44
C GLN A 559 18.65 -1.95 6.55
N LEU A 560 17.69 -1.80 7.47
CA LEU A 560 16.56 -2.71 7.62
C LEU A 560 15.68 -2.75 6.38
N ILE A 561 15.35 -1.59 5.79
CA ILE A 561 14.61 -1.50 4.53
C ILE A 561 15.39 -2.16 3.38
N SER A 562 16.71 -1.98 3.33
CA SER A 562 17.54 -2.61 2.29
C SER A 562 17.56 -4.13 2.44
N LYS A 563 17.78 -4.63 3.66
CA LYS A 563 17.78 -6.08 3.97
C LYS A 563 16.42 -6.71 3.71
N SER A 564 15.33 -6.00 3.99
CA SER A 564 13.99 -6.52 3.74
C SER A 564 13.69 -6.68 2.24
N HIS A 565 14.27 -5.82 1.39
CA HIS A 565 14.14 -5.90 -0.08
C HIS A 565 15.15 -6.83 -0.76
N LEU A 566 16.34 -7.03 -0.17
CA LEU A 566 17.42 -7.80 -0.79
C LEU A 566 17.56 -9.21 -0.21
N ASP A 567 17.61 -9.34 1.11
CA ASP A 567 17.94 -10.59 1.81
C ASP A 567 16.69 -11.39 2.19
N HIS A 568 15.58 -10.70 2.46
CA HIS A 568 14.37 -11.28 3.07
C HIS A 568 13.09 -11.07 2.26
N PHE A 569 13.21 -10.57 1.04
CA PHE A 569 12.05 -10.33 0.18
C PHE A 569 11.37 -11.65 -0.22
N LYS A 570 10.05 -11.68 -0.11
CA LYS A 570 9.21 -12.77 -0.64
C LYS A 570 8.13 -12.20 -1.53
N ARG A 571 6.90 -12.09 -0.99
CA ARG A 571 5.82 -11.29 -1.58
C ARG A 571 5.88 -9.85 -1.10
N TYR A 572 6.44 -9.64 0.08
CA TYR A 572 6.60 -8.37 0.77
C TYR A 572 8.06 -8.24 1.23
N PRO A 573 8.55 -7.00 1.43
CA PRO A 573 9.87 -6.76 2.01
C PRO A 573 9.84 -7.02 3.52
N ILE A 574 10.26 -8.21 3.95
CA ILE A 574 10.08 -8.69 5.33
C ILE A 574 11.24 -8.27 6.24
N MET A 575 10.93 -7.79 7.45
CA MET A 575 11.88 -7.54 8.54
C MET A 575 11.74 -8.60 9.65
N PRO A 576 12.69 -9.55 9.77
CA PRO A 576 12.70 -10.49 10.90
C PRO A 576 13.02 -9.80 12.23
N LYS A 577 12.39 -10.23 13.33
CA LYS A 577 12.66 -9.72 14.69
C LYS A 577 14.14 -9.78 15.04
N SER A 578 14.80 -10.90 14.73
CA SER A 578 16.23 -11.09 15.01
C SER A 578 17.13 -10.04 14.33
N VAL A 579 16.77 -9.60 13.13
CA VAL A 579 17.52 -8.58 12.37
C VAL A 579 17.21 -7.18 12.89
N ILE A 580 15.96 -6.92 13.29
CA ILE A 580 15.58 -5.67 13.96
C ILE A 580 16.37 -5.52 15.26
N GLU A 581 16.50 -6.57 16.06
CA GLU A 581 17.29 -6.56 17.29
C GLU A 581 18.76 -6.18 17.05
N GLN A 582 19.36 -6.69 15.97
CA GLN A 582 20.74 -6.34 15.60
C GLN A 582 20.91 -4.85 15.23
N HIS A 583 19.84 -4.18 14.81
CA HIS A 583 19.83 -2.78 14.39
C HIS A 583 18.92 -1.91 15.28
N ARG A 584 18.59 -2.38 16.50
CA ARG A 584 17.58 -1.78 17.38
C ARG A 584 17.98 -0.40 17.90
N GLU A 585 19.28 -0.15 18.02
CA GLU A 585 19.81 1.11 18.53
C GLU A 585 19.31 2.28 17.68
N GLY A 586 18.80 3.32 18.36
CA GLY A 586 18.27 4.51 17.70
C GLY A 586 16.90 4.31 17.04
N LEU A 587 16.20 3.19 17.23
CA LEU A 587 14.84 2.97 16.73
C LEU A 587 13.81 3.05 17.86
N ILE A 588 12.57 3.44 17.52
CA ILE A 588 11.38 3.39 18.37
C ILE A 588 10.37 2.45 17.69
N LEU A 589 9.82 1.48 18.42
CA LEU A 589 8.86 0.50 17.91
C LEU A 589 7.44 0.75 18.45
N GLY A 590 6.47 0.81 17.54
CA GLY A 590 5.03 0.90 17.80
C GLY A 590 4.30 -0.39 17.44
N SER A 591 3.25 -0.75 18.18
CA SER A 591 2.56 -2.04 18.01
C SER A 591 1.72 -2.18 16.72
N ALA A 592 1.60 -1.12 15.93
CA ALA A 592 0.89 -1.03 14.65
C ALA A 592 -0.64 -1.25 14.73
N CYS A 593 -1.24 -1.45 13.54
CA CYS A 593 -2.66 -1.59 13.30
C CYS A 593 -3.20 -2.98 13.70
N GLU A 594 -4.38 -3.33 13.19
CA GLU A 594 -5.00 -4.63 13.43
C GLU A 594 -4.20 -5.79 12.85
N ALA A 595 -3.39 -5.57 11.82
CA ALA A 595 -2.43 -6.55 11.30
C ALA A 595 -1.17 -6.67 12.17
N GLY A 596 -1.02 -5.85 13.21
CA GLY A 596 0.06 -5.92 14.20
C GLY A 596 -0.05 -7.14 15.12
N GLU A 597 1.10 -7.60 15.63
CA GLU A 597 1.17 -8.80 16.47
C GLU A 597 0.38 -8.68 17.77
N LEU A 598 0.49 -7.54 18.45
CA LEU A 598 -0.21 -7.32 19.71
C LEU A 598 -1.73 -7.28 19.51
N PHE A 599 -2.20 -6.55 18.49
CA PHE A 599 -3.63 -6.43 18.22
C PHE A 599 -4.24 -7.78 17.84
N GLN A 600 -3.55 -8.57 17.01
CA GLN A 600 -3.96 -9.94 16.70
C GLN A 600 -4.03 -10.83 17.95
N ALA A 601 -3.10 -10.69 18.91
CA ALA A 601 -3.15 -11.41 20.17
C ALA A 601 -4.35 -10.99 21.05
N VAL A 602 -4.70 -9.69 21.03
CA VAL A 602 -5.90 -9.16 21.70
C VAL A 602 -7.19 -9.69 21.07
N ILE A 603 -7.30 -9.73 19.73
CA ILE A 603 -8.45 -10.33 19.02
C ILE A 603 -8.61 -11.81 19.41
N LYS A 604 -7.48 -12.53 19.49
CA LYS A 604 -7.43 -13.94 19.94
C LYS A 604 -7.65 -14.10 21.44
N ARG A 605 -7.85 -13.02 22.19
CA ARG A 605 -8.09 -12.99 23.64
C ARG A 605 -7.06 -13.81 24.43
N LYS A 606 -5.79 -13.73 24.01
CA LYS A 606 -4.68 -14.35 24.73
C LYS A 606 -4.63 -13.86 26.19
N GLU A 607 -4.07 -14.68 27.07
CA GLU A 607 -3.96 -14.36 28.50
C GLU A 607 -3.18 -13.06 28.74
N PHE A 608 -3.54 -12.34 29.80
CA PHE A 608 -2.98 -11.01 30.04
C PHE A 608 -1.45 -11.04 30.27
N SER A 609 -0.92 -12.14 30.82
CA SER A 609 0.51 -12.39 30.96
C SER A 609 1.21 -12.49 29.59
N GLU A 610 0.61 -13.21 28.65
CA GLU A 610 1.13 -13.34 27.29
C GLU A 610 1.03 -12.01 26.52
N LEU A 611 -0.07 -11.29 26.68
CA LEU A 611 -0.20 -9.95 26.12
C LEU A 611 0.87 -9.00 26.66
N LYS A 612 1.18 -9.07 27.97
CA LYS A 612 2.30 -8.31 28.56
C LYS A 612 3.64 -8.71 27.95
N ARG A 613 3.89 -10.00 27.76
CA ARG A 613 5.13 -10.50 27.14
C ARG A 613 5.31 -9.93 25.74
N ILE A 614 4.28 -9.97 24.89
CA ILE A 614 4.30 -9.39 23.55
C ILE A 614 4.50 -7.87 23.61
N ALA A 615 3.68 -7.17 24.41
CA ALA A 615 3.73 -5.71 24.56
C ALA A 615 5.07 -5.20 25.16
N SER A 616 5.81 -6.04 25.89
CA SER A 616 7.09 -5.68 26.50
C SER A 616 8.18 -5.33 25.47
N TRP A 617 8.04 -5.77 24.22
CA TRP A 617 9.04 -5.53 23.17
C TRP A 617 8.93 -4.15 22.49
N TYR A 618 7.74 -3.56 22.49
CA TYR A 618 7.46 -2.27 21.83
C TYR A 618 7.80 -1.09 22.75
N ASP A 619 8.18 0.06 22.21
CA ASP A 619 8.42 1.26 23.03
C ASP A 619 7.11 2.00 23.36
N PHE A 620 6.15 1.95 22.44
CA PHE A 620 4.79 2.46 22.65
C PHE A 620 3.76 1.50 22.02
N LEU A 621 2.53 1.56 22.54
CA LEU A 621 1.43 0.74 22.03
C LEU A 621 0.46 1.62 21.24
N GLU A 622 -0.17 1.06 20.22
CA GLU A 622 -1.11 1.78 19.35
C GLU A 622 -2.54 1.33 19.56
N ILE A 623 -3.44 2.30 19.50
CA ILE A 623 -4.88 2.11 19.34
C ILE A 623 -5.36 2.99 18.19
N GLN A 624 -6.38 2.56 17.48
CA GLN A 624 -6.90 3.26 16.31
C GLN A 624 -8.41 3.51 16.44
N PRO A 625 -8.96 4.51 15.71
CA PRO A 625 -10.39 4.72 15.59
C PRO A 625 -11.13 3.44 15.21
N LEU A 626 -12.40 3.33 15.62
CA LEU A 626 -13.21 2.14 15.38
C LEU A 626 -13.40 1.86 13.88
N CYS A 627 -13.34 2.89 13.03
CA CYS A 627 -13.43 2.73 11.58
C CYS A 627 -12.38 1.78 11.02
N ASN A 628 -11.15 1.79 11.56
CA ASN A 628 -10.06 0.93 11.13
C ASN A 628 -10.42 -0.55 11.26
N ASN A 629 -11.19 -0.89 12.30
CA ASN A 629 -11.61 -2.26 12.61
C ASN A 629 -13.09 -2.55 12.25
N GLY A 630 -13.78 -1.62 11.59
CA GLY A 630 -15.20 -1.74 11.28
C GLY A 630 -15.54 -2.93 10.37
N PHE A 631 -14.58 -3.38 9.56
CA PHE A 631 -14.74 -4.58 8.73
C PHE A 631 -14.94 -5.86 9.56
N MET A 632 -14.39 -5.92 10.79
CA MET A 632 -14.55 -7.08 11.67
C MET A 632 -16.01 -7.27 12.09
N LEU A 633 -16.74 -6.15 12.27
CA LEU A 633 -18.17 -6.18 12.56
C LEU A 633 -18.95 -6.67 11.34
N ARG A 634 -18.63 -6.14 10.15
CA ARG A 634 -19.27 -6.54 8.89
C ARG A 634 -19.06 -8.03 8.57
N LYS A 635 -17.88 -8.57 8.89
CA LYS A 635 -17.51 -9.99 8.69
C LYS A 635 -17.96 -10.90 9.84
N GLY A 636 -18.64 -10.39 10.87
CA GLY A 636 -19.11 -11.17 12.01
C GLY A 636 -18.00 -11.72 12.93
N MET A 637 -16.79 -11.16 12.83
CA MET A 637 -15.66 -11.51 13.71
C MET A 637 -15.86 -10.98 15.13
N VAL A 638 -16.54 -9.84 15.25
CA VAL A 638 -16.98 -9.23 16.52
C VAL A 638 -18.50 -9.06 16.53
N LYS A 639 -19.10 -9.01 17.71
CA LYS A 639 -20.56 -8.94 17.90
C LYS A 639 -21.10 -7.51 17.93
N SER A 640 -20.28 -6.53 18.30
CA SER A 640 -20.70 -5.14 18.47
C SER A 640 -19.52 -4.17 18.38
N GLU A 641 -19.82 -2.88 18.19
CA GLU A 641 -18.81 -1.81 18.32
C GLU A 641 -18.19 -1.75 19.72
N GLU A 642 -18.93 -2.16 20.75
CA GLU A 642 -18.42 -2.19 22.12
C GLU A 642 -17.27 -3.20 22.27
N GLU A 643 -17.32 -4.32 21.55
CA GLU A 643 -16.22 -5.29 21.52
C GLU A 643 -14.96 -4.70 20.88
N LEU A 644 -15.10 -3.84 19.86
CA LEU A 644 -13.97 -3.10 19.27
C LEU A 644 -13.37 -2.10 20.28
N ARG A 645 -14.21 -1.41 21.05
CA ARG A 645 -13.76 -0.52 22.13
C ARG A 645 -13.03 -1.30 23.23
N ASP A 646 -13.48 -2.50 23.54
CA ASP A 646 -12.83 -3.38 24.53
C ASP A 646 -11.43 -3.81 24.11
N PHE A 647 -11.17 -4.02 22.82
CA PHE A 647 -9.80 -4.25 22.33
C PHE A 647 -8.89 -3.05 22.63
N ASN A 648 -9.37 -1.83 22.33
CA ASN A 648 -8.64 -0.60 22.67
C ASN A 648 -8.43 -0.45 24.20
N ARG A 649 -9.46 -0.72 25.02
CA ARG A 649 -9.34 -0.70 26.49
C ARG A 649 -8.34 -1.73 27.02
N THR A 650 -8.26 -2.89 26.37
CA THR A 650 -7.28 -3.94 26.72
C THR A 650 -5.86 -3.43 26.50
N ILE A 651 -5.60 -2.79 25.35
CA ILE A 651 -4.28 -2.20 25.04
C ILE A 651 -3.95 -1.03 26.01
N VAL A 652 -4.93 -0.18 26.34
CA VAL A 652 -4.76 0.87 27.36
C VAL A 652 -4.40 0.28 28.72
N SER A 653 -5.05 -0.82 29.11
CA SER A 653 -4.77 -1.52 30.37
C SER A 653 -3.38 -2.15 30.37
N LEU A 654 -2.91 -2.67 29.23
CA LEU A 654 -1.54 -3.18 29.07
C LEU A 654 -0.51 -2.06 29.21
N GLY A 655 -0.75 -0.91 28.57
CA GLY A 655 0.11 0.26 28.69
C GLY A 655 0.26 0.71 30.14
N LYS A 656 -0.84 0.80 30.90
CA LYS A 656 -0.82 1.09 32.34
C LYS A 656 -0.05 0.04 33.14
N ALA A 657 -0.24 -1.24 32.83
CA ALA A 657 0.40 -2.34 33.56
C ALA A 657 1.91 -2.48 33.29
N LEU A 658 2.40 -1.93 32.16
CA LEU A 658 3.80 -1.97 31.75
C LEU A 658 4.52 -0.61 31.85
N ASP A 659 3.81 0.43 32.30
CA ASP A 659 4.27 1.82 32.27
C ASP A 659 4.76 2.27 30.87
N LYS A 660 3.94 1.97 29.84
CA LYS A 660 4.22 2.32 28.44
C LYS A 660 3.19 3.29 27.90
N PRO A 661 3.60 4.28 27.09
CA PRO A 661 2.66 5.17 26.43
C PRO A 661 1.80 4.37 25.43
N VAL A 662 0.51 4.65 25.47
CA VAL A 662 -0.45 4.20 24.46
C VAL A 662 -0.83 5.41 23.62
N CYS A 663 -0.70 5.30 22.30
CA CYS A 663 -0.89 6.39 21.36
C CYS A 663 -2.08 6.08 20.45
N ALA A 664 -2.98 7.05 20.32
CA ALA A 664 -4.07 6.98 19.35
C ALA A 664 -3.58 7.47 17.98
N THR A 665 -3.42 6.55 17.05
CA THR A 665 -2.90 6.81 15.69
C THR A 665 -4.02 6.74 14.65
N GLY A 666 -3.85 7.46 13.55
CA GLY A 666 -4.90 7.62 12.53
C GLY A 666 -4.89 6.55 11.44
N ASP A 667 -3.74 5.93 11.20
CA ASP A 667 -3.52 5.03 10.05
C ASP A 667 -3.88 5.72 8.72
N VAL A 668 -3.35 6.93 8.55
CA VAL A 668 -3.88 7.87 7.57
C VAL A 668 -3.53 7.43 6.15
N HIS A 669 -4.52 7.25 5.28
CA HIS A 669 -4.29 6.89 3.87
C HIS A 669 -4.71 7.98 2.87
N PHE A 670 -5.44 8.99 3.32
CA PHE A 670 -5.88 10.12 2.50
C PHE A 670 -6.12 11.37 3.37
N LEU A 671 -6.18 12.55 2.78
CA LEU A 671 -6.12 13.80 3.54
C LEU A 671 -7.48 14.19 4.14
N ASP A 672 -8.52 14.16 3.31
CA ASP A 672 -9.86 14.64 3.66
C ASP A 672 -10.91 13.52 3.41
N PRO A 673 -12.03 13.50 4.15
CA PRO A 673 -13.01 12.41 4.08
C PRO A 673 -13.53 12.11 2.67
N GLU A 674 -13.66 13.14 1.84
CA GLU A 674 -14.19 13.04 0.49
C GLU A 674 -13.24 12.27 -0.46
N GLU A 675 -11.97 12.09 -0.09
CA GLU A 675 -10.99 11.32 -0.87
C GLU A 675 -11.14 9.80 -0.72
N GLU A 676 -12.01 9.33 0.17
CA GLU A 676 -12.27 7.91 0.42
C GLU A 676 -12.66 7.15 -0.86
N ILE A 677 -13.43 7.80 -1.76
CA ILE A 677 -13.89 7.22 -3.03
C ILE A 677 -12.73 6.77 -3.93
N TYR A 678 -11.62 7.51 -3.93
CA TYR A 678 -10.45 7.16 -4.71
C TYR A 678 -9.78 5.89 -4.17
N ARG A 679 -9.84 5.67 -2.86
CA ARG A 679 -9.33 4.45 -2.24
C ARG A 679 -10.24 3.26 -2.52
N HIS A 680 -11.57 3.44 -2.56
CA HIS A 680 -12.49 2.40 -3.03
C HIS A 680 -12.12 1.91 -4.43
N ILE A 681 -11.84 2.85 -5.36
CA ILE A 681 -11.37 2.52 -6.71
C ILE A 681 -10.06 1.71 -6.66
N LEU A 682 -9.07 2.14 -5.87
CA LEU A 682 -7.80 1.40 -5.74
C LEU A 682 -8.00 -0.02 -5.21
N LEU A 683 -8.81 -0.20 -4.16
CA LEU A 683 -9.09 -1.50 -3.57
C LEU A 683 -9.87 -2.41 -4.53
N ALA A 684 -10.80 -1.86 -5.32
CA ALA A 684 -11.53 -2.58 -6.35
C ALA A 684 -10.58 -3.12 -7.43
N THR A 685 -9.57 -2.34 -7.85
CA THR A 685 -8.56 -2.84 -8.80
C THR A 685 -7.70 -3.98 -8.27
N LYS A 686 -7.58 -4.10 -6.93
CA LYS A 686 -6.87 -5.20 -6.25
C LYS A 686 -7.76 -6.43 -6.03
N GLY A 687 -9.05 -6.36 -6.38
CA GLY A 687 -10.01 -7.44 -6.22
C GLY A 687 -10.50 -7.67 -4.79
N PHE A 688 -10.50 -6.62 -3.96
CA PHE A 688 -11.09 -6.70 -2.61
C PHE A 688 -12.62 -6.74 -2.71
N GLU A 689 -13.24 -7.75 -2.10
CA GLU A 689 -14.70 -7.94 -2.11
C GLU A 689 -15.44 -6.80 -1.39
N ASP A 690 -14.81 -6.18 -0.41
CA ASP A 690 -15.35 -5.09 0.40
C ASP A 690 -14.84 -3.70 -0.03
N ALA A 691 -14.37 -3.55 -1.28
CA ALA A 691 -13.79 -2.31 -1.79
C ALA A 691 -14.72 -1.09 -1.69
N ASP A 692 -16.03 -1.26 -1.85
CA ASP A 692 -17.03 -0.18 -1.75
C ASP A 692 -17.49 0.11 -0.31
N SER A 693 -17.00 -0.66 0.68
CA SER A 693 -17.37 -0.44 2.08
C SER A 693 -16.69 0.79 2.66
N SER A 694 -17.42 1.53 3.50
CA SER A 694 -16.83 2.69 4.16
C SER A 694 -15.68 2.32 5.12
N LEU A 695 -14.56 3.04 4.97
CA LEU A 695 -13.33 2.97 5.74
C LEU A 695 -12.67 4.38 5.79
N PRO A 696 -13.22 5.32 6.59
CA PRO A 696 -12.83 6.73 6.61
C PRO A 696 -11.54 6.98 7.42
N ILE A 697 -10.41 6.47 6.91
CA ILE A 697 -9.07 6.61 7.49
C ILE A 697 -8.33 7.86 6.94
N TYR A 698 -9.05 8.98 6.89
CA TYR A 698 -8.49 10.29 6.54
C TYR A 698 -7.70 10.90 7.71
N PHE A 699 -6.95 11.97 7.44
CA PHE A 699 -6.20 12.70 8.47
C PHE A 699 -7.14 13.46 9.43
N LYS A 700 -7.44 12.87 10.58
CA LYS A 700 -8.34 13.42 11.60
C LYS A 700 -7.71 14.61 12.36
N THR A 701 -8.52 15.58 12.76
CA THR A 701 -8.07 16.65 13.68
C THR A 701 -7.91 16.11 15.10
N THR A 702 -7.29 16.90 15.98
CA THR A 702 -7.22 16.58 17.40
C THR A 702 -8.61 16.49 18.04
N ASP A 703 -9.54 17.37 17.66
CA ASP A 703 -10.92 17.36 18.16
C ASP A 703 -11.67 16.10 17.76
N GLU A 704 -11.54 15.67 16.49
CA GLU A 704 -12.14 14.44 15.98
C GLU A 704 -11.61 13.21 16.72
N MET A 705 -10.30 13.14 16.96
CA MET A 705 -9.69 12.04 17.71
C MET A 705 -10.12 12.04 19.19
N LEU A 706 -10.17 13.19 19.86
CA LEU A 706 -10.65 13.27 21.24
C LEU A 706 -12.11 12.81 21.36
N LYS A 707 -12.94 13.13 20.36
CA LYS A 707 -14.33 12.66 20.28
C LYS A 707 -14.39 11.15 20.05
N GLU A 708 -13.57 10.62 19.15
CA GLU A 708 -13.49 9.18 18.83
C GLU A 708 -13.16 8.35 20.07
N PHE A 709 -12.18 8.78 20.87
CA PHE A 709 -11.71 8.05 22.05
C PHE A 709 -12.41 8.44 23.36
N ALA A 710 -13.48 9.24 23.31
CA ALA A 710 -14.19 9.72 24.51
C ALA A 710 -14.71 8.60 25.42
N TYR A 711 -14.94 7.40 24.90
CA TYR A 711 -15.39 6.22 25.66
C TYR A 711 -14.34 5.68 26.65
N LEU A 712 -13.08 6.11 26.56
CA LEU A 712 -12.03 5.80 27.54
C LEU A 712 -12.13 6.66 28.81
N GLY A 713 -12.92 7.74 28.77
CA GLY A 713 -12.93 8.79 29.79
C GLY A 713 -11.98 9.93 29.44
N LYS A 714 -12.27 11.13 29.96
CA LYS A 714 -11.61 12.39 29.55
C LYS A 714 -10.09 12.37 29.70
N GLU A 715 -9.59 11.80 30.80
CA GLU A 715 -8.16 11.75 31.09
C GLU A 715 -7.42 10.77 30.18
N ASP A 716 -7.90 9.53 30.08
CA ASP A 716 -7.29 8.52 29.21
C ASP A 716 -7.36 8.94 27.74
N ALA A 717 -8.48 9.52 27.28
CA ALA A 717 -8.61 10.04 25.92
C ALA A 717 -7.58 11.15 25.62
N TYR A 718 -7.43 12.12 26.52
CA TYR A 718 -6.40 13.15 26.37
C TYR A 718 -4.99 12.57 26.42
N ASN A 719 -4.75 11.59 27.31
CA ASN A 719 -3.46 10.92 27.41
C ASN A 719 -3.07 10.23 26.11
N VAL A 720 -3.97 9.41 25.53
CA VAL A 720 -3.65 8.63 24.33
C VAL A 720 -3.63 9.48 23.06
N VAL A 721 -4.47 10.52 22.96
CA VAL A 721 -4.57 11.35 21.75
C VAL A 721 -3.51 12.45 21.73
N VAL A 722 -3.26 13.12 22.86
CA VAL A 722 -2.43 14.33 22.92
C VAL A 722 -1.13 14.07 23.67
N ARG A 723 -1.18 13.70 24.95
CA ARG A 723 0.03 13.64 25.80
C ARG A 723 1.05 12.63 25.29
N ASN A 724 0.62 11.40 25.04
CA ASN A 724 1.50 10.30 24.68
C ASN A 724 2.00 10.42 23.23
N THR A 725 1.18 10.90 22.30
CA THR A 725 1.60 11.13 20.91
C THR A 725 2.68 12.19 20.84
N ASN A 726 2.54 13.27 21.62
CA ASN A 726 3.59 14.24 21.82
C ASN A 726 4.82 13.59 22.48
N LEU A 727 4.68 12.86 23.59
CA LEU A 727 5.82 12.20 24.25
C LEU A 727 6.69 11.36 23.28
N VAL A 728 6.08 10.56 22.40
CA VAL A 728 6.83 9.78 21.39
C VAL A 728 7.56 10.69 20.39
N ALA A 729 6.96 11.82 20.00
CA ALA A 729 7.62 12.81 19.14
C ALA A 729 8.82 13.51 19.82
N ASP A 730 8.79 13.67 21.14
CA ASP A 730 9.92 14.20 21.94
C ASP A 730 11.08 13.21 22.02
N TRP A 731 10.82 11.90 21.91
CA TRP A 731 11.90 10.91 21.89
C TRP A 731 12.74 10.99 20.63
N CYS A 732 12.17 11.45 19.52
CA CYS A 732 12.88 11.64 18.28
C CYS A 732 13.77 12.90 18.36
N GLU A 733 14.86 12.95 17.62
CA GLU A 733 15.72 14.11 17.39
C GLU A 733 15.39 14.74 16.03
N ASP A 734 15.98 15.89 15.71
CA ASP A 734 15.92 16.45 14.37
C ASP A 734 16.92 15.73 13.47
N VAL A 735 16.41 14.93 12.54
CA VAL A 735 17.21 14.08 11.65
C VAL A 735 17.21 14.65 10.23
N VAL A 736 18.36 14.57 9.55
CA VAL A 736 18.48 14.98 8.16
C VAL A 736 18.51 13.72 7.27
N PRO A 737 17.51 13.51 6.38
CA PRO A 737 17.43 12.30 5.57
C PRO A 737 18.45 12.27 4.43
N LEU A 738 18.89 13.44 3.97
CA LEU A 738 19.85 13.59 2.88
C LEU A 738 21.05 14.42 3.34
N PRO A 739 22.29 13.90 3.26
CA PRO A 739 23.45 14.65 3.68
C PRO A 739 23.62 15.91 2.80
N LYS A 740 24.11 16.99 3.38
CA LYS A 740 24.36 18.25 2.66
C LYS A 740 25.75 18.22 2.02
N GLY A 741 25.83 18.65 0.77
CA GLY A 741 27.08 18.79 0.03
C GLY A 741 27.37 17.60 -0.89
N LEU A 742 28.43 17.76 -1.69
CA LEU A 742 28.93 16.73 -2.60
C LEU A 742 29.99 15.87 -1.90
N PHE A 743 29.88 14.56 -2.02
CA PHE A 743 30.88 13.61 -1.53
C PHE A 743 31.65 13.03 -2.71
N ALA A 744 32.74 13.68 -3.08
CA ALA A 744 33.55 13.24 -4.21
C ALA A 744 34.29 11.93 -3.90
N PRO A 745 34.29 10.95 -4.82
CA PRO A 745 35.06 9.72 -4.66
C PRO A 745 36.57 10.00 -4.72
N LYS A 746 37.39 9.04 -4.28
CA LYS A 746 38.85 9.12 -4.33
C LYS A 746 39.41 7.92 -5.08
N LEU A 747 40.30 8.18 -6.04
CA LEU A 747 41.04 7.17 -6.78
C LEU A 747 42.53 7.55 -6.75
N GLU A 748 43.42 6.57 -6.69
CA GLU A 748 44.86 6.82 -6.68
C GLU A 748 45.32 7.39 -8.04
N ASP A 749 46.10 8.47 -8.01
CA ASP A 749 46.68 9.17 -9.18
C ASP A 749 45.68 9.61 -10.29
N SER A 750 44.38 9.75 -10.00
CA SER A 750 43.38 10.19 -10.99
C SER A 750 43.68 11.57 -11.57
N GLU A 751 44.14 12.52 -10.74
CA GLU A 751 44.59 13.84 -11.19
C GLU A 751 45.79 13.75 -12.16
N GLY A 752 46.78 12.94 -11.81
CA GLY A 752 48.00 12.78 -12.62
C GLY A 752 47.70 12.09 -13.95
N GLU A 753 46.88 11.04 -13.93
CA GLU A 753 46.47 10.30 -15.13
C GLU A 753 45.69 11.20 -16.09
N LEU A 754 44.71 11.96 -15.58
CA LEU A 754 43.92 12.89 -16.38
C LEU A 754 44.81 13.94 -17.06
N LYS A 755 45.73 14.56 -16.31
CA LYS A 755 46.70 15.53 -16.87
C LYS A 755 47.54 14.91 -17.99
N ARG A 756 48.03 13.67 -17.80
CA ARG A 756 48.84 12.99 -18.82
C ARG A 756 48.06 12.71 -20.10
N LEU A 757 46.81 12.25 -20.00
CA LEU A 757 45.94 12.02 -21.16
C LEU A 757 45.66 13.32 -21.91
N VAL A 758 45.22 14.35 -21.20
CA VAL A 758 44.83 15.63 -21.79
C VAL A 758 46.00 16.29 -22.52
N TRP A 759 47.15 16.42 -21.86
CA TRP A 759 48.33 17.03 -22.47
C TRP A 759 48.98 16.13 -23.52
N GLY A 760 48.87 14.80 -23.38
CA GLY A 760 49.26 13.84 -24.41
C GLY A 760 48.49 14.08 -25.71
N LYS A 761 47.15 14.15 -25.63
CA LYS A 761 46.28 14.38 -26.79
C LYS A 761 46.43 15.79 -27.37
N ALA A 762 46.61 16.80 -26.53
CA ALA A 762 46.85 18.16 -26.99
C ALA A 762 48.14 18.25 -27.85
N ARG A 763 49.22 17.60 -27.40
CA ARG A 763 50.47 17.51 -28.18
C ARG A 763 50.31 16.70 -29.45
N GLU A 764 49.55 15.61 -29.40
CA GLU A 764 49.22 14.80 -30.58
C GLU A 764 48.47 15.63 -31.63
N LEU A 765 47.47 16.41 -31.23
CA LEU A 765 46.62 17.14 -32.18
C LEU A 765 47.24 18.46 -32.66
N TYR A 766 47.90 19.20 -31.78
CA TYR A 766 48.35 20.59 -32.01
C TYR A 766 49.88 20.80 -31.93
N GLY A 767 50.65 19.73 -31.70
CA GLY A 767 52.12 19.75 -31.65
C GLY A 767 52.71 20.01 -30.26
N GLU A 768 54.04 19.94 -30.12
CA GLU A 768 54.76 20.10 -28.84
C GLU A 768 54.54 21.46 -28.16
N GLN A 769 54.19 22.48 -28.95
CA GLN A 769 53.80 23.80 -28.47
C GLN A 769 52.40 24.13 -29.00
N PRO A 770 51.33 23.65 -28.33
CA PRO A 770 49.96 23.94 -28.74
C PRO A 770 49.69 25.45 -28.76
N PRO A 771 48.76 25.94 -29.61
CA PRO A 771 48.36 27.34 -29.62
C PRO A 771 47.92 27.83 -28.24
N GLN A 772 48.22 29.08 -27.92
CA GLN A 772 47.92 29.66 -26.60
C GLN A 772 46.43 29.53 -26.23
N LEU A 773 45.53 29.68 -27.20
CA LEU A 773 44.09 29.49 -27.01
C LEU A 773 43.74 28.08 -26.48
N VAL A 774 44.42 27.04 -26.95
CA VAL A 774 44.22 25.66 -26.50
C VAL A 774 44.81 25.46 -25.10
N VAL A 775 46.00 26.01 -24.85
CA VAL A 775 46.69 25.96 -23.54
C VAL A 775 45.83 26.63 -22.47
N ASP A 776 45.37 27.85 -22.74
CA ASP A 776 44.53 28.62 -21.82
C ASP A 776 43.23 27.88 -21.50
N ARG A 777 42.58 27.33 -22.54
CA ARG A 777 41.33 26.57 -22.36
C ARG A 777 41.56 25.31 -21.51
N ILE A 778 42.61 24.53 -21.79
CA ILE A 778 42.93 23.32 -21.02
C ILE A 778 43.20 23.66 -19.55
N ASN A 779 44.01 24.70 -19.28
CA ASN A 779 44.35 25.09 -17.90
C ASN A 779 43.11 25.52 -17.11
N VAL A 780 42.27 26.39 -17.69
CA VAL A 780 41.04 26.85 -17.05
C VAL A 780 40.11 25.68 -16.72
N GLU A 781 39.92 24.76 -17.66
CA GLU A 781 39.05 23.60 -17.44
C GLU A 781 39.63 22.61 -16.43
N LEU A 782 40.92 22.26 -16.54
CA LEU A 782 41.58 21.34 -15.61
C LEU A 782 41.55 21.89 -14.18
N ASP A 783 41.89 23.16 -13.98
CA ASP A 783 41.88 23.76 -12.64
C ASP A 783 40.47 23.72 -12.03
N ALA A 784 39.43 23.95 -12.83
CA ALA A 784 38.03 23.87 -12.38
C ALA A 784 37.60 22.43 -12.03
N ILE A 785 38.00 21.44 -12.83
CA ILE A 785 37.68 20.02 -12.63
C ILE A 785 38.40 19.49 -11.38
N LEU A 786 39.69 19.75 -11.27
CA LEU A 786 40.54 19.27 -10.17
C LEU A 786 40.21 19.97 -8.85
N GLY A 787 39.94 21.28 -8.90
CA GLY A 787 39.53 22.05 -7.72
C GLY A 787 38.21 21.58 -7.08
N ARG A 788 37.40 20.81 -7.80
CA ARG A 788 36.14 20.21 -7.31
C ARG A 788 36.21 18.68 -7.17
N HIS A 789 37.39 18.08 -7.34
CA HIS A 789 37.61 16.63 -7.26
C HIS A 789 36.76 15.83 -8.26
N TYR A 790 36.54 16.38 -9.46
CA TYR A 790 35.84 15.69 -10.55
C TYR A 790 36.78 14.82 -11.40
N ASP A 791 38.07 14.77 -11.11
CA ASP A 791 39.04 13.91 -11.77
C ASP A 791 38.62 12.44 -11.74
N VAL A 792 38.06 11.94 -10.63
CA VAL A 792 37.65 10.54 -10.52
C VAL A 792 36.49 10.20 -11.45
N ILE A 793 35.52 11.11 -11.62
CA ILE A 793 34.39 10.87 -12.54
C ILE A 793 34.85 10.94 -14.00
N TYR A 794 35.76 11.87 -14.33
CA TYR A 794 36.37 11.96 -15.67
C TYR A 794 37.15 10.69 -15.98
N MET A 795 38.00 10.23 -15.06
CA MET A 795 38.79 9.01 -15.26
C MET A 795 37.93 7.75 -15.32
N SER A 796 36.84 7.67 -14.54
CA SER A 796 35.89 6.57 -14.63
C SER A 796 35.20 6.53 -15.99
N ALA A 797 34.70 7.67 -16.47
CA ALA A 797 34.08 7.78 -17.78
C ALA A 797 35.06 7.45 -18.92
N GLN A 798 36.28 7.97 -18.85
CA GLN A 798 37.33 7.69 -19.82
C GLN A 798 37.64 6.20 -19.92
N LYS A 799 37.80 5.51 -18.78
CA LYS A 799 38.05 4.07 -18.75
C LYS A 799 36.86 3.26 -19.28
N LEU A 800 35.62 3.67 -18.98
CA LEU A 800 34.41 3.04 -19.54
C LEU A 800 34.35 3.17 -21.06
N VAL A 801 34.67 4.34 -21.60
CA VAL A 801 34.71 4.57 -23.06
C VAL A 801 35.82 3.73 -23.70
N GLN A 802 37.03 3.75 -23.15
CA GLN A 802 38.14 2.99 -23.70
C GLN A 802 37.89 1.47 -23.67
N ASP A 803 37.37 0.95 -22.55
CA ASP A 803 37.04 -0.47 -22.42
C ASP A 803 35.97 -0.88 -23.45
N SER A 804 34.94 -0.05 -23.66
CA SER A 804 33.94 -0.29 -24.69
C SER A 804 34.55 -0.36 -26.10
N LEU A 805 35.45 0.59 -26.43
CA LEU A 805 36.13 0.63 -27.73
C LEU A 805 37.05 -0.57 -27.96
N ASP A 806 37.80 -0.98 -26.94
CA ASP A 806 38.70 -2.14 -27.00
C ASP A 806 37.92 -3.44 -27.23
N HIS A 807 36.66 -3.50 -26.78
CA HIS A 807 35.73 -4.61 -27.04
C HIS A 807 34.92 -4.45 -28.33
N GLY A 808 35.20 -3.42 -29.14
CA GLY A 808 34.56 -3.21 -30.45
C GLY A 808 33.20 -2.52 -30.40
N TYR A 809 32.82 -1.90 -29.27
CA TYR A 809 31.58 -1.16 -29.10
C TYR A 809 31.86 0.35 -29.08
N LEU A 810 31.44 1.04 -30.15
CA LEU A 810 31.53 2.50 -30.21
C LEU A 810 30.61 3.17 -29.17
N VAL A 811 31.04 4.33 -28.65
CA VAL A 811 30.29 5.11 -27.67
C VAL A 811 29.91 6.46 -28.27
N GLY A 812 28.61 6.75 -28.36
CA GLY A 812 28.12 8.04 -28.83
C GLY A 812 28.16 9.10 -27.73
N SER A 813 28.65 10.29 -28.07
CA SER A 813 28.73 11.43 -27.14
C SER A 813 27.34 12.01 -26.81
N ARG A 814 27.09 12.42 -25.55
CA ARG A 814 25.79 12.98 -25.13
C ARG A 814 25.94 14.02 -24.01
N GLY A 815 25.02 14.99 -23.99
CA GLY A 815 24.84 15.88 -22.85
C GLY A 815 25.87 17.00 -22.77
N SER A 816 25.95 17.63 -21.60
CA SER A 816 26.77 18.84 -21.41
C SER A 816 28.28 18.58 -21.35
N VAL A 817 28.72 17.32 -21.22
CA VAL A 817 30.16 16.98 -21.20
C VAL A 817 30.86 17.34 -22.52
N GLY A 818 30.14 17.40 -23.63
CA GLY A 818 30.65 17.89 -24.92
C GLY A 818 31.09 19.36 -24.92
N SER A 819 30.76 20.11 -23.87
CA SER A 819 31.25 21.48 -23.65
C SER A 819 32.68 21.53 -23.09
N SER A 820 33.21 20.41 -22.58
CA SER A 820 34.56 20.33 -22.01
C SER A 820 35.60 19.89 -23.04
N LEU A 821 36.60 20.75 -23.24
CA LEU A 821 37.80 20.39 -23.98
C LEU A 821 38.60 19.30 -23.27
N VAL A 822 38.65 19.31 -21.94
CA VAL A 822 39.30 18.26 -21.15
C VAL A 822 38.65 16.89 -21.41
N ALA A 823 37.32 16.84 -21.53
CA ALA A 823 36.60 15.62 -21.88
C ALA A 823 36.96 15.12 -23.29
N PHE A 824 37.06 16.04 -24.26
CA PHE A 824 37.49 15.70 -25.63
C PHE A 824 38.92 15.16 -25.65
N MET A 825 39.84 15.84 -24.97
CA MET A 825 41.26 15.47 -24.94
C MET A 825 41.53 14.16 -24.18
N SER A 826 40.69 13.83 -23.20
CA SER A 826 40.76 12.54 -22.50
C SER A 826 40.03 11.41 -23.24
N GLY A 827 39.30 11.68 -24.32
CA GLY A 827 38.60 10.68 -25.10
C GLY A 827 37.23 10.28 -24.54
N ILE A 828 36.63 11.09 -23.68
CA ILE A 828 35.27 10.88 -23.14
C ILE A 828 34.20 11.29 -24.16
N THR A 829 34.48 12.32 -24.96
CA THR A 829 33.56 12.85 -25.97
C THR A 829 34.29 13.10 -27.29
N GLU A 830 33.59 12.97 -28.39
CA GLU A 830 34.07 13.30 -29.74
C GLU A 830 33.85 14.78 -30.07
N VAL A 831 33.10 15.51 -29.23
CA VAL A 831 32.79 16.93 -29.45
C VAL A 831 33.95 17.81 -28.99
N ASN A 832 34.61 18.46 -29.95
CA ASN A 832 35.63 19.46 -29.66
C ASN A 832 34.99 20.84 -29.40
N SER A 833 35.05 21.33 -28.17
CA SER A 833 34.38 22.55 -27.73
C SER A 833 35.09 23.85 -28.16
N LEU A 834 36.26 23.77 -28.79
CA LEU A 834 37.00 24.93 -29.29
C LEU A 834 36.25 25.68 -30.42
N PRO A 835 36.61 26.94 -30.71
CA PRO A 835 36.12 27.65 -31.89
C PRO A 835 36.40 26.88 -33.19
N ALA A 836 35.61 27.14 -34.23
CA ALA A 836 35.78 26.54 -35.55
C ALA A 836 37.20 26.79 -36.11
N HIS A 837 37.94 25.73 -36.41
CA HIS A 837 39.34 25.81 -36.82
C HIS A 837 39.77 24.67 -37.75
N TYR A 838 40.86 24.90 -38.49
CA TYR A 838 41.58 23.84 -39.18
C TYR A 838 42.74 23.31 -38.35
N ARG A 839 43.04 22.02 -38.49
CA ARG A 839 44.26 21.40 -37.96
C ARG A 839 44.89 20.45 -38.96
N CYS A 840 46.20 20.54 -39.15
CA CYS A 840 46.94 19.69 -40.07
C CYS A 840 47.35 18.37 -39.38
N PRO A 841 46.94 17.20 -39.89
CA PRO A 841 47.29 15.91 -39.27
C PRO A 841 48.78 15.56 -39.41
N LYS A 842 49.52 16.23 -40.32
CA LYS A 842 50.93 15.96 -40.59
C LYS A 842 51.88 16.88 -39.84
N CYS A 843 51.79 18.19 -40.08
CA CYS A 843 52.73 19.17 -39.50
C CYS A 843 52.19 19.87 -38.25
N ARG A 844 50.98 19.51 -37.78
CA ARG A 844 50.32 20.06 -36.59
C ARG A 844 50.01 21.56 -36.61
N HIS A 845 50.28 22.25 -37.72
CA HIS A 845 49.84 23.62 -37.92
C HIS A 845 48.31 23.72 -37.85
N SER A 846 47.81 24.75 -37.15
CA SER A 846 46.38 25.00 -36.89
C SER A 846 46.01 26.46 -37.20
N ASP A 847 44.81 26.67 -37.72
CA ASP A 847 44.27 27.99 -38.08
C ASP A 847 42.91 28.19 -37.40
N PHE A 848 42.89 29.04 -36.37
CA PHE A 848 41.70 29.43 -35.62
C PHE A 848 41.09 30.75 -36.11
N GLU A 849 41.71 31.43 -37.07
CA GLU A 849 41.26 32.74 -37.56
C GLU A 849 40.27 32.60 -38.72
N PHE A 850 40.47 31.58 -39.57
CA PHE A 850 39.64 31.40 -40.76
C PHE A 850 38.15 31.29 -40.45
N GLY A 851 37.76 30.46 -39.49
CA GLY A 851 36.35 30.24 -39.14
C GLY A 851 35.63 31.54 -38.76
N PRO A 852 36.08 32.23 -37.70
CA PRO A 852 35.52 33.52 -37.28
C PRO A 852 35.56 34.61 -38.35
N ALA A 853 36.67 34.74 -39.08
CA ALA A 853 36.83 35.77 -40.11
C ALA A 853 35.85 35.61 -41.29
N ASN A 854 35.40 34.38 -41.55
CA ASN A 854 34.47 34.06 -42.63
C ASN A 854 33.05 33.73 -42.14
N GLY A 855 32.75 33.96 -40.86
CA GLY A 855 31.41 33.79 -40.30
C GLY A 855 30.98 32.35 -40.03
N TYR A 856 31.92 31.39 -39.97
CA TYR A 856 31.62 29.99 -39.63
C TYR A 856 31.57 29.80 -38.12
N GLY A 857 30.42 29.38 -37.60
CA GLY A 857 30.23 29.05 -36.19
C GLY A 857 30.66 27.64 -35.79
N CYS A 858 30.80 26.74 -36.78
CA CYS A 858 31.12 25.33 -36.60
C CYS A 858 32.17 24.89 -37.63
N GLY A 859 33.17 24.13 -37.20
CA GLY A 859 34.23 23.60 -38.05
C GLY A 859 33.71 22.69 -39.15
N ALA A 860 32.67 21.89 -38.87
CA ALA A 860 32.08 20.99 -39.86
C ALA A 860 31.53 21.73 -41.10
N ASP A 861 31.08 22.97 -40.92
CA ASP A 861 30.54 23.83 -41.99
C ASP A 861 31.62 24.51 -42.83
N MET A 862 32.88 24.46 -42.38
CA MET A 862 34.00 25.07 -43.10
C MET A 862 34.28 24.29 -44.41
N PRO A 863 34.72 24.97 -45.49
CA PRO A 863 35.09 24.31 -46.74
C PRO A 863 36.32 23.44 -46.55
N ASP A 864 36.55 22.50 -47.48
CA ASP A 864 37.79 21.72 -47.46
C ASP A 864 38.97 22.62 -47.89
N ALA A 865 40.09 22.51 -47.18
CA ALA A 865 41.30 23.31 -47.43
C ALA A 865 42.56 22.47 -47.23
N VAL A 866 43.69 22.95 -47.74
CA VAL A 866 45.01 22.31 -47.59
C VAL A 866 45.92 23.15 -46.70
N CYS A 867 46.78 22.48 -45.93
CA CYS A 867 47.72 23.15 -45.04
C CYS A 867 48.74 23.98 -45.83
N PRO A 868 48.90 25.29 -45.55
CA PRO A 868 49.83 26.15 -46.27
C PRO A 868 51.31 25.82 -45.97
N GLN A 869 51.58 25.09 -44.89
CA GLN A 869 52.94 24.71 -44.49
C GLN A 869 53.44 23.44 -45.19
N CYS A 870 52.56 22.48 -45.50
CA CYS A 870 52.98 21.16 -45.99
C CYS A 870 52.08 20.53 -47.07
N GLY A 871 51.05 21.24 -47.53
CA GLY A 871 50.13 20.81 -48.60
C GLY A 871 49.17 19.67 -48.24
N THR A 872 49.21 19.15 -47.00
CA THR A 872 48.32 18.06 -46.56
C THR A 872 46.90 18.59 -46.36
N PRO A 873 45.83 17.88 -46.78
CA PRO A 873 44.45 18.26 -46.49
C PRO A 873 44.24 18.50 -44.99
N TYR A 874 43.53 19.57 -44.66
CA TYR A 874 43.19 19.89 -43.28
C TYR A 874 42.09 18.99 -42.75
N VAL A 875 42.10 18.78 -41.44
CA VAL A 875 40.93 18.34 -40.68
C VAL A 875 40.20 19.57 -40.15
N LYS A 876 38.87 19.52 -40.19
CA LYS A 876 37.98 20.57 -39.71
C LYS A 876 37.45 20.19 -38.33
N ASP A 877 37.48 21.13 -37.40
CA ASP A 877 37.15 20.83 -36.00
C ASP A 877 36.60 22.06 -35.26
N GLY A 878 36.01 21.83 -34.09
CA GLY A 878 35.52 22.88 -33.19
C GLY A 878 34.05 23.28 -33.40
N PHE A 879 33.28 23.26 -32.33
CA PHE A 879 31.85 23.61 -32.30
C PHE A 879 31.54 24.90 -31.51
N ASN A 880 32.57 25.59 -31.02
CA ASN A 880 32.47 26.85 -30.28
C ASN A 880 31.52 26.79 -29.07
N ILE A 881 31.76 25.83 -28.18
CA ILE A 881 30.89 25.55 -27.03
C ILE A 881 31.54 26.06 -25.73
N PRO A 882 30.87 26.91 -24.93
CA PRO A 882 31.43 27.42 -23.68
C PRO A 882 31.42 26.35 -22.59
N PHE A 883 32.54 26.21 -21.88
CA PHE A 883 32.76 25.21 -20.83
C PHE A 883 31.76 25.33 -19.68
N GLU A 884 31.33 26.56 -19.38
CA GLU A 884 30.44 26.87 -18.26
C GLU A 884 29.04 26.30 -18.46
N THR A 885 28.70 25.82 -19.66
CA THR A 885 27.51 24.98 -19.88
C THR A 885 27.56 23.69 -19.05
N PHE A 886 28.77 23.15 -18.86
CA PHE A 886 29.02 21.94 -18.08
C PHE A 886 29.07 22.24 -16.57
N LEU A 887 30.04 23.05 -16.10
CA LEU A 887 30.28 23.29 -14.66
C LEU A 887 29.66 24.57 -14.07
N GLY A 888 29.03 25.41 -14.90
CA GLY A 888 28.60 26.74 -14.48
C GLY A 888 29.77 27.69 -14.16
N PHE A 889 29.43 28.88 -13.66
CA PHE A 889 30.42 29.80 -13.10
C PHE A 889 30.54 29.54 -11.59
N GLY A 890 31.76 29.50 -11.06
CA GLY A 890 32.00 29.32 -9.63
C GLY A 890 31.88 27.88 -9.12
N GLY A 891 31.43 26.92 -9.93
CA GLY A 891 31.45 25.48 -9.61
C GLY A 891 30.40 25.02 -8.59
N ASP A 892 29.28 25.74 -8.46
CA ASP A 892 28.14 25.34 -7.60
C ASP A 892 27.22 24.30 -8.26
N LYS A 893 27.40 24.05 -9.57
CA LYS A 893 26.70 23.02 -10.31
C LYS A 893 27.47 21.71 -10.20
N VAL A 894 26.78 20.64 -9.83
CA VAL A 894 27.29 19.26 -9.91
C VAL A 894 26.84 18.66 -11.24
N PRO A 895 27.75 18.43 -12.22
CA PRO A 895 27.39 17.87 -13.51
C PRO A 895 27.40 16.34 -13.49
N ASP A 896 26.80 15.74 -14.53
CA ASP A 896 26.84 14.32 -14.86
C ASP A 896 27.66 14.07 -16.15
N ILE A 897 28.23 12.86 -16.27
CA ILE A 897 28.93 12.36 -17.47
C ILE A 897 28.35 11.01 -17.84
#